data_AF-A0A517YA83-F1
#
_entry.id   AF-A0A517YA83-F1
#
_cell.length_a   1.000
_cell.length_b   1.000
_cell.length_c   1.000
_cell.angle_alpha   90.00
_cell.angle_beta   90.00
_cell.angle_gamma   90.00
#
_symmetry.space_group_name_H-M   'P 1'
#
loop_
_entity.id
_entity.type
_entity.pdbx_description
1 polymer ?
#
loop_
_entity_poly.entity_id
_entity_poly.type
_entity_poly.pdbx_seq_one_letter_code
_entity_poly.pdbx_strand_id
1 'polypeptide(L)'
;MANHLRAQSTLSQSHKSQVKQLRRKMFLETLEPREMFAADAVLTWNEYLHEVVRTDNAQMGPTRSSRAYAMVHLAIYDAVNAIDHGHTPYLLTEQASSTASIDAAVAAAASAVIKELYPEKSALVDGWYADELDAITDGPEEDEGVYIGEAAAEAMLGLRDADGSNAVKAYKVNKAVGHWRPDPTILGTPQMALDPAWGKVTPFIINTTNDYHIPAPPKLTSAEYAAAYNEVKEYGALNSTVRTPDQTEIGIFWAYDRKNFGPPLVLYNQNMADIAAVQGNDVVENARLFALGNVAMADAGVVIWDYKYRYEFWRPVSAIREGAKDNNPLTTGDPTWVPLGAPGDPLNNIPDFTPPFPAYGSGHAGFGAALFQVLENFYGDDALPFTLHSDEGGGLSRNYTSYDQAAWENGKSRIYLGVHWDFDNQLAQQQGRGIADFVTEKLFLPIDGTETVLSVRKNGGGLQSIALADDANVLIKRVGANVQVIDQSTSTVLCNVPMAKMEHIVLDVRNGQQNMLTIDLNAGPLPTPFTIDVLGGTGDGDSVVVLGSARAELLRLHGDELSLGAQSPTIYLPGVEVVTLAGKAGNDSFHLLGNQTGRSINLQGDSGNDVYKIGTHGAAIVITDSAGTDTLDFSFATAAVEVDLALSAGQVQPDVGDNTLQLTGLIDNLDGSAFDDKLFGNTLGNRIRGFAGNDILRGEGGNDVVDGGEGEDIILGGVGSDKIYGGLGRDLLIGGLGIDALDGGGGAGNEDILIGGTTAFDLDEAALLDIMAEWTSANSNIDRVNNLKDGSGVAPKNNGDTYLNLTTVFNDNAIDSLFYSPGDLMFKFNPDLQKKG
;
A
#
# COMPACT_ATOMS: atom_id res chain seq x y z
N MET A 1 67.21 -8.97 -9.60
CA MET A 1 66.23 -9.74 -8.80
C MET A 1 65.29 -10.62 -9.62
N ALA A 2 65.35 -10.63 -10.96
CA ALA A 2 64.44 -11.42 -11.81
C ALA A 2 64.87 -12.87 -12.11
N ASN A 3 66.06 -13.32 -11.68
CA ASN A 3 66.58 -14.68 -11.95
C ASN A 3 66.74 -15.55 -10.68
N HIS A 4 66.12 -15.18 -9.56
CA HIS A 4 66.15 -15.97 -8.32
C HIS A 4 64.78 -16.52 -7.86
N LEU A 5 63.73 -16.32 -8.66
CA LEU A 5 62.36 -16.81 -8.39
C LEU A 5 61.95 -17.99 -9.29
N ARG A 6 62.92 -18.73 -9.83
CA ARG A 6 62.69 -20.05 -10.49
C ARG A 6 63.41 -21.16 -9.73
N ALA A 7 63.14 -21.26 -8.43
CA ALA A 7 63.43 -22.44 -7.62
C ALA A 7 62.81 -22.25 -6.23
N GLN A 8 61.52 -22.57 -6.09
CA GLN A 8 60.92 -23.06 -4.84
C GLN A 8 59.46 -23.49 -5.10
N SER A 9 59.34 -24.57 -5.87
CA SER A 9 58.14 -25.41 -5.91
C SER A 9 58.16 -26.30 -4.66
N THR A 10 57.60 -25.81 -3.55
CA THR A 10 57.03 -26.56 -2.39
C THR A 10 56.77 -25.58 -1.24
N LEU A 11 55.93 -24.58 -1.48
CA LEU A 11 55.28 -23.88 -0.37
C LEU A 11 54.01 -24.66 -0.02
N SER A 12 53.82 -24.97 1.27
CA SER A 12 52.59 -25.62 1.76
C SER A 12 51.38 -24.76 1.40
N GLN A 13 50.21 -25.39 1.26
CA GLN A 13 48.93 -24.71 0.98
C GLN A 13 48.67 -23.57 1.96
N SER A 14 49.02 -23.79 3.24
CA SER A 14 49.03 -22.77 4.31
C SER A 14 49.93 -21.55 4.01
N HIS A 15 51.12 -21.74 3.45
CA HIS A 15 52.03 -20.63 3.14
C HIS A 15 51.57 -19.83 1.91
N LYS A 16 50.94 -20.50 0.93
CA LYS A 16 50.31 -19.81 -0.21
C LYS A 16 49.09 -19.00 0.24
N SER A 17 48.25 -19.57 1.10
CA SER A 17 47.11 -18.89 1.73
C SER A 17 47.57 -17.66 2.53
N GLN A 18 48.62 -17.76 3.35
CA GLN A 18 49.18 -16.61 4.08
C GLN A 18 49.72 -15.51 3.17
N VAL A 19 50.45 -15.85 2.11
CA VAL A 19 50.99 -14.87 1.15
C VAL A 19 49.86 -14.21 0.33
N LYS A 20 48.76 -14.92 0.06
CA LYS A 20 47.58 -14.38 -0.62
C LYS A 20 46.72 -13.51 0.30
N GLN A 21 46.50 -13.91 1.55
CA GLN A 21 45.88 -13.07 2.60
C GLN A 21 46.66 -11.77 2.79
N LEU A 22 48.00 -11.82 2.74
CA LEU A 22 48.85 -10.63 2.76
C LEU A 22 48.68 -9.75 1.51
N ARG A 23 48.39 -10.32 0.33
CA ARG A 23 48.09 -9.55 -0.90
C ARG A 23 46.70 -8.92 -0.87
N ARG A 24 45.66 -9.66 -0.45
CA ARG A 24 44.31 -9.14 -0.19
C ARG A 24 44.38 -8.00 0.81
N LYS A 25 45.08 -8.21 1.92
CA LYS A 25 45.36 -7.16 2.92
C LYS A 25 46.10 -5.96 2.33
N MET A 26 47.15 -6.17 1.54
CA MET A 26 47.90 -5.07 0.90
C MET A 26 47.08 -4.29 -0.15
N PHE A 27 46.19 -4.94 -0.90
CA PHE A 27 45.29 -4.28 -1.85
C PHE A 27 44.24 -3.46 -1.11
N LEU A 28 43.64 -4.01 -0.05
CA LEU A 28 42.74 -3.30 0.86
C LEU A 28 43.46 -2.14 1.58
N GLU A 29 44.73 -2.29 1.95
CA GLU A 29 45.58 -1.23 2.54
C GLU A 29 45.96 -0.10 1.54
N THR A 30 45.74 -0.29 0.22
CA THR A 30 45.91 0.78 -0.78
C THR A 30 44.64 1.58 -1.06
N LEU A 31 43.50 1.12 -0.55
CA LEU A 31 42.27 1.90 -0.43
C LEU A 31 42.39 2.71 0.89
N GLU A 32 41.90 3.96 0.93
CA GLU A 32 42.01 4.87 2.08
C GLU A 32 41.67 4.17 3.43
N PRO A 33 42.26 4.60 4.57
CA PRO A 33 42.18 3.88 5.85
C PRO A 33 40.79 3.99 6.50
N ARG A 34 39.81 3.33 5.91
CA ARG A 34 38.58 2.89 6.57
C ARG A 34 38.86 1.46 7.06
N GLU A 35 38.60 1.21 8.33
CA GLU A 35 38.96 -0.06 8.99
C GLU A 35 38.48 -1.24 8.14
N MET A 36 39.40 -2.16 7.84
CA MET A 36 39.19 -3.29 6.94
C MET A 36 37.86 -4.02 7.21
N PHE A 37 36.86 -3.90 6.33
CA PHE A 37 35.65 -4.73 6.31
C PHE A 37 35.92 -6.21 5.93
N ALA A 38 37.15 -6.69 6.11
CA ALA A 38 37.75 -7.85 5.44
C ALA A 38 37.14 -9.23 5.76
N ALA A 39 35.97 -9.29 6.39
CA ALA A 39 35.25 -10.52 6.69
C ALA A 39 33.85 -10.63 6.05
N ASP A 40 33.31 -9.57 5.41
CA ASP A 40 31.97 -9.59 4.80
C ASP A 40 32.05 -9.49 3.27
N ALA A 41 31.50 -10.49 2.56
CA ALA A 41 31.54 -10.54 1.10
C ALA A 41 30.67 -9.46 0.43
N VAL A 42 29.51 -9.11 1.01
CA VAL A 42 28.60 -8.09 0.46
C VAL A 42 29.27 -6.72 0.49
N LEU A 43 29.88 -6.36 1.62
CA LEU A 43 30.61 -5.10 1.76
C LEU A 43 31.84 -5.06 0.83
N THR A 44 32.52 -6.19 0.65
CA THR A 44 33.68 -6.28 -0.27
C THR A 44 33.27 -6.02 -1.72
N TRP A 45 32.20 -6.66 -2.20
CA TRP A 45 31.71 -6.48 -3.56
C TRP A 45 31.06 -5.10 -3.80
N ASN A 46 30.51 -4.47 -2.75
CA ASN A 46 30.10 -3.08 -2.79
C ASN A 46 31.30 -2.13 -3.06
N GLU A 47 32.44 -2.37 -2.42
CA GLU A 47 33.68 -1.60 -2.67
C GLU A 47 34.24 -1.79 -4.09
N TYR A 48 34.20 -3.02 -4.61
CA TYR A 48 34.56 -3.27 -6.01
C TYR A 48 33.65 -2.53 -6.99
N LEU A 49 32.34 -2.46 -6.70
CA LEU A 49 31.41 -1.70 -7.51
C LEU A 49 31.69 -0.19 -7.45
N HIS A 50 32.08 0.37 -6.30
CA HIS A 50 32.53 1.76 -6.20
C HIS A 50 33.68 2.06 -7.17
N GLU A 51 34.70 1.21 -7.22
CA GLU A 51 35.86 1.39 -8.11
C GLU A 51 35.46 1.30 -9.59
N VAL A 52 34.58 0.37 -9.94
CA VAL A 52 34.03 0.25 -11.30
C VAL A 52 33.27 1.52 -11.69
N VAL A 53 32.32 1.96 -10.86
CA VAL A 53 31.48 3.13 -11.13
C VAL A 53 32.29 4.42 -11.22
N ARG A 54 33.32 4.59 -10.38
CA ARG A 54 34.21 5.77 -10.41
C ARG A 54 35.07 5.84 -11.67
N THR A 55 35.51 4.69 -12.18
CA THR A 55 36.49 4.64 -13.27
C THR A 55 35.87 4.35 -14.63
N ASP A 56 34.58 4.06 -14.70
CA ASP A 56 33.84 3.82 -15.94
C ASP A 56 33.49 5.12 -16.69
N ASN A 57 33.36 5.00 -18.01
CA ASN A 57 32.99 6.10 -18.90
C ASN A 57 31.69 5.84 -19.69
N ALA A 58 31.13 4.63 -19.63
CA ALA A 58 30.01 4.21 -20.46
C ALA A 58 28.65 4.44 -19.79
N GLN A 59 28.53 4.09 -18.51
CA GLN A 59 27.30 4.17 -17.71
C GLN A 59 27.34 5.36 -16.75
N MET A 60 27.59 6.55 -17.28
CA MET A 60 27.77 7.76 -16.48
C MET A 60 26.46 8.28 -15.89
N GLY A 61 26.55 8.87 -14.70
CA GLY A 61 25.49 9.65 -14.09
C GLY A 61 24.67 8.89 -13.04
N PRO A 62 23.94 9.63 -12.19
CA PRO A 62 23.29 9.09 -10.99
C PRO A 62 22.25 8.00 -11.30
N THR A 63 21.45 8.20 -12.34
CA THR A 63 20.42 7.29 -12.82
C THR A 63 20.97 5.92 -13.19
N ARG A 64 21.98 5.87 -14.06
CA ARG A 64 22.63 4.63 -14.50
C ARG A 64 23.34 3.91 -13.35
N SER A 65 24.03 4.65 -12.48
CA SER A 65 24.64 4.06 -11.30
C SER A 65 23.62 3.50 -10.31
N SER A 66 22.50 4.20 -10.06
CA SER A 66 21.47 3.71 -9.12
C SER A 66 20.90 2.36 -9.56
N ARG A 67 20.64 2.20 -10.87
CA ARG A 67 20.25 0.94 -11.47
C ARG A 67 21.33 -0.13 -11.32
N ALA A 68 22.60 0.20 -11.56
CA ALA A 68 23.69 -0.76 -11.44
C ALA A 68 23.83 -1.30 -10.02
N TYR A 69 23.79 -0.43 -9.00
CA TYR A 69 23.80 -0.85 -7.61
C TYR A 69 22.58 -1.72 -7.26
N ALA A 70 21.38 -1.34 -7.71
CA ALA A 70 20.18 -2.14 -7.46
C ALA A 70 20.29 -3.54 -8.08
N MET A 71 20.78 -3.65 -9.33
CA MET A 71 20.93 -4.94 -9.99
C MET A 71 21.96 -5.84 -9.30
N VAL A 72 23.12 -5.29 -8.95
CA VAL A 72 24.18 -6.07 -8.28
C VAL A 72 23.68 -6.54 -6.91
N HIS A 73 23.11 -5.65 -6.11
CA HIS A 73 22.67 -6.00 -4.75
C HIS A 73 21.41 -6.86 -4.70
N LEU A 74 20.53 -6.78 -5.70
CA LEU A 74 19.41 -7.73 -5.83
C LEU A 74 19.87 -9.14 -6.21
N ALA A 75 20.84 -9.26 -7.14
CA ALA A 75 21.41 -10.56 -7.48
C ALA A 75 22.17 -11.17 -6.29
N ILE A 76 22.93 -10.34 -5.55
CA ILE A 76 23.55 -10.74 -4.28
C ILE A 76 22.49 -11.22 -3.28
N TYR A 77 21.43 -10.42 -3.06
CA TYR A 77 20.36 -10.78 -2.14
C TYR A 77 19.72 -12.13 -2.49
N ASP A 78 19.34 -12.33 -3.75
CA ASP A 78 18.71 -13.59 -4.17
C ASP A 78 19.66 -14.79 -4.00
N ALA A 79 20.96 -14.62 -4.30
CA ALA A 79 21.95 -15.67 -4.11
C ALA A 79 22.16 -16.02 -2.62
N VAL A 80 22.21 -15.02 -1.75
CA VAL A 80 22.35 -15.20 -0.29
C VAL A 80 21.07 -15.80 0.30
N ASN A 81 19.92 -15.27 -0.07
CA ASN A 81 18.63 -15.73 0.42
C ASN A 81 18.28 -17.15 -0.07
N ALA A 82 18.76 -17.56 -1.24
CA ALA A 82 18.67 -18.95 -1.70
C ALA A 82 19.50 -19.93 -0.89
N ILE A 83 20.39 -19.47 0.01
CA ILE A 83 21.15 -20.30 0.97
C ILE A 83 20.57 -20.16 2.39
N ASP A 84 20.20 -18.94 2.78
CA ASP A 84 19.68 -18.60 4.11
C ASP A 84 18.21 -19.02 4.33
N HIS A 85 17.39 -18.89 3.29
CA HIS A 85 15.96 -19.20 3.25
C HIS A 85 15.07 -18.38 4.19
N GLY A 86 15.60 -17.35 4.85
CA GLY A 86 14.86 -16.60 5.87
C GLY A 86 13.82 -15.62 5.32
N HIS A 87 13.89 -15.24 4.04
CA HIS A 87 13.04 -14.19 3.47
C HIS A 87 12.54 -14.53 2.06
N THR A 88 11.55 -13.79 1.58
CA THR A 88 10.98 -13.96 0.25
C THR A 88 12.01 -13.61 -0.80
N PRO A 89 12.22 -14.45 -1.82
CA PRO A 89 13.11 -14.12 -2.92
C PRO A 89 12.54 -12.93 -3.73
N TYR A 90 13.42 -12.21 -4.42
CA TYR A 90 13.02 -11.21 -5.41
C TYR A 90 12.62 -11.89 -6.73
N LEU A 91 13.51 -12.73 -7.29
CA LEU A 91 13.30 -13.46 -8.54
C LEU A 91 13.64 -14.94 -8.42
N LEU A 92 14.73 -15.28 -7.73
CA LEU A 92 15.27 -16.63 -7.73
C LEU A 92 14.47 -17.56 -6.80
N THR A 93 13.72 -18.48 -7.40
CA THR A 93 12.97 -19.51 -6.65
C THR A 93 13.79 -20.77 -6.39
N GLU A 94 14.93 -20.94 -7.07
CA GLU A 94 15.85 -22.04 -6.79
C GLU A 94 16.45 -21.87 -5.39
N GLN A 95 16.68 -22.98 -4.70
CA GLN A 95 17.24 -23.02 -3.35
C GLN A 95 18.51 -23.85 -3.37
N ALA A 96 19.48 -23.50 -2.53
CA ALA A 96 20.73 -24.19 -2.33
C ALA A 96 20.77 -24.85 -0.95
N SER A 97 21.76 -25.70 -0.70
CA SER A 97 22.03 -26.19 0.65
C SER A 97 22.40 -25.04 1.57
N SER A 98 21.94 -25.07 2.83
CA SER A 98 22.36 -24.14 3.89
C SER A 98 23.86 -24.24 4.24
N THR A 99 24.58 -25.19 3.63
CA THR A 99 26.04 -25.35 3.75
C THR A 99 26.80 -24.76 2.56
N ALA A 100 26.12 -24.31 1.51
CA ALA A 100 26.75 -23.67 0.37
C ALA A 100 27.51 -22.40 0.80
N SER A 101 28.58 -22.07 0.08
CA SER A 101 29.41 -20.92 0.40
C SER A 101 28.71 -19.62 0.00
N ILE A 102 28.27 -18.85 1.00
CA ILE A 102 27.73 -17.49 0.82
C ILE A 102 28.77 -16.60 0.11
N ASP A 103 30.04 -16.65 0.50
CA ASP A 103 31.10 -15.84 -0.12
C ASP A 103 31.24 -16.14 -1.63
N ALA A 104 31.19 -17.42 -2.02
CA ALA A 104 31.23 -17.82 -3.43
C ALA A 104 29.98 -17.34 -4.19
N ALA A 105 28.80 -17.44 -3.58
CA ALA A 105 27.54 -17.00 -4.14
C ALA A 105 27.49 -15.48 -4.38
N VAL A 106 27.89 -14.69 -3.38
CA VAL A 106 28.02 -13.24 -3.50
C VAL A 106 29.00 -12.87 -4.61
N ALA A 107 30.17 -13.53 -4.64
CA ALA A 107 31.20 -13.26 -5.64
C ALA A 107 30.75 -13.59 -7.07
N ALA A 108 30.10 -14.72 -7.26
CA ALA A 108 29.59 -15.15 -8.56
C ALA A 108 28.49 -14.20 -9.06
N ALA A 109 27.50 -13.91 -8.20
CA ALA A 109 26.39 -13.01 -8.52
C ALA A 109 26.87 -11.61 -8.89
N ALA A 110 27.70 -11.01 -8.03
CA ALA A 110 28.21 -9.66 -8.23
C ALA A 110 29.09 -9.56 -9.48
N SER A 111 30.05 -10.50 -9.64
CA SER A 111 30.97 -10.44 -10.78
C SER A 111 30.24 -10.54 -12.12
N ALA A 112 29.24 -11.41 -12.21
CA ALA A 112 28.48 -11.63 -13.44
C ALA A 112 27.69 -10.38 -13.84
N VAL A 113 26.94 -9.78 -12.91
CA VAL A 113 26.17 -8.56 -13.18
C VAL A 113 27.09 -7.38 -13.52
N ILE A 114 28.18 -7.20 -12.76
CA ILE A 114 29.13 -6.09 -13.01
C ILE A 114 29.76 -6.23 -14.40
N LYS A 115 30.18 -7.44 -14.81
CA LYS A 115 30.81 -7.66 -16.12
C LYS A 115 29.87 -7.35 -17.28
N GLU A 116 28.59 -7.67 -17.14
CA GLU A 116 27.60 -7.36 -18.18
C GLU A 116 27.32 -5.86 -18.27
N LEU A 117 27.19 -5.19 -17.12
CA LEU A 117 26.94 -3.74 -17.10
C LEU A 117 28.17 -2.91 -17.51
N TYR A 118 29.37 -3.42 -17.25
CA TYR A 118 30.66 -2.74 -17.43
C TYR A 118 31.69 -3.62 -18.16
N PRO A 119 31.49 -3.92 -19.46
CA PRO A 119 32.35 -4.84 -20.21
C PRO A 119 33.80 -4.37 -20.35
N GLU A 120 34.06 -3.06 -20.29
CA GLU A 120 35.44 -2.53 -20.29
C GLU A 120 36.21 -2.82 -18.99
N LYS A 121 35.50 -3.23 -17.93
CA LYS A 121 36.07 -3.55 -16.61
C LYS A 121 36.17 -5.04 -16.36
N SER A 122 35.76 -5.91 -17.30
CA SER A 122 35.69 -7.35 -17.04
C SER A 122 37.01 -7.96 -16.62
N ALA A 123 38.14 -7.58 -17.23
CA ALA A 123 39.45 -8.12 -16.85
C ALA A 123 39.87 -7.76 -15.41
N LEU A 124 39.42 -6.60 -14.90
CA LEU A 124 39.65 -6.19 -13.52
C LEU A 124 38.78 -7.02 -12.57
N VAL A 125 37.50 -7.16 -12.92
CA VAL A 125 36.50 -7.91 -12.14
C VAL A 125 36.82 -9.40 -12.10
N ASP A 126 37.30 -10.00 -13.20
CA ASP A 126 37.76 -11.38 -13.25
C ASP A 126 38.96 -11.63 -12.32
N GLY A 127 39.82 -10.61 -12.16
CA GLY A 127 40.94 -10.66 -11.20
C GLY A 127 40.44 -10.73 -9.76
N TRP A 128 39.50 -9.86 -9.39
CA TRP A 128 38.90 -9.86 -8.05
C TRP A 128 38.09 -11.13 -7.76
N TYR A 129 37.30 -11.59 -8.73
CA TYR A 129 36.55 -12.83 -8.62
C TYR A 129 37.48 -14.04 -8.36
N ALA A 130 38.57 -14.14 -9.12
CA ALA A 130 39.56 -15.20 -8.92
C ALA A 130 40.25 -15.10 -7.56
N ASP A 131 40.56 -13.89 -7.09
CA ASP A 131 41.18 -13.68 -5.77
C ASP A 131 40.25 -14.06 -4.61
N GLU A 132 38.94 -13.77 -4.72
CA GLU A 132 37.94 -14.16 -3.71
C GLU A 132 37.67 -15.67 -3.71
N LEU A 133 37.53 -16.33 -4.88
CA LEU A 133 37.40 -17.80 -4.93
C LEU A 133 38.65 -18.52 -4.42
N ASP A 134 39.86 -18.01 -4.74
CA ASP A 134 41.12 -18.57 -4.24
C ASP A 134 41.25 -18.55 -2.71
N ALA A 135 40.40 -17.77 -2.01
CA ALA A 135 40.33 -17.70 -0.55
C ALA A 135 39.38 -18.73 0.07
N ILE A 136 38.50 -19.35 -0.74
CA ILE A 136 37.52 -20.36 -0.35
C ILE A 136 38.15 -21.76 -0.50
N THR A 137 37.63 -22.74 0.25
CA THR A 137 38.12 -24.12 0.15
C THR A 137 37.40 -24.83 -0.99
N ASP A 138 38.18 -25.16 -2.04
CA ASP A 138 37.73 -25.97 -3.19
C ASP A 138 36.96 -27.22 -2.75
N GLY A 139 35.70 -27.31 -3.18
CA GLY A 139 34.77 -28.36 -2.78
C GLY A 139 33.30 -28.09 -3.16
N PRO A 140 32.39 -29.04 -2.83
CA PRO A 140 30.99 -28.96 -3.21
C PRO A 140 30.27 -27.71 -2.71
N GLU A 141 30.63 -27.20 -1.53
CA GLU A 141 30.05 -26.00 -0.95
C GLU A 141 30.42 -24.73 -1.75
N GLU A 142 31.64 -24.67 -2.29
CA GLU A 142 32.08 -23.61 -3.21
C GLU A 142 31.35 -23.71 -4.55
N ASP A 143 31.34 -24.91 -5.15
CA ASP A 143 30.69 -25.18 -6.45
C ASP A 143 29.21 -24.81 -6.43
N GLU A 144 28.48 -25.18 -5.36
CA GLU A 144 27.06 -24.87 -5.19
C GLU A 144 26.83 -23.36 -4.98
N GLY A 145 27.71 -22.70 -4.21
CA GLY A 145 27.68 -21.24 -4.03
C GLY A 145 27.87 -20.51 -5.36
N VAL A 146 28.88 -20.90 -6.16
CA VAL A 146 29.10 -20.33 -7.50
C VAL A 146 27.86 -20.52 -8.38
N TYR A 147 27.32 -21.74 -8.42
CA TYR A 147 26.15 -22.06 -9.23
C TYR A 147 24.94 -21.20 -8.86
N ILE A 148 24.60 -21.07 -7.57
CA ILE A 148 23.43 -20.28 -7.15
C ILE A 148 23.65 -18.78 -7.39
N GLY A 149 24.89 -18.29 -7.25
CA GLY A 149 25.24 -16.91 -7.57
C GLY A 149 25.13 -16.58 -9.06
N GLU A 150 25.60 -17.49 -9.94
CA GLU A 150 25.43 -17.35 -11.38
C GLU A 150 23.95 -17.37 -11.79
N ALA A 151 23.13 -18.24 -11.19
CA ALA A 151 21.69 -18.30 -11.43
C ALA A 151 20.97 -17.01 -11.01
N ALA A 152 21.32 -16.45 -9.85
CA ALA A 152 20.77 -15.16 -9.39
C ALA A 152 21.12 -14.02 -10.35
N ALA A 153 22.37 -13.97 -10.82
CA ALA A 153 22.81 -12.97 -11.80
C ALA A 153 22.08 -13.12 -13.14
N GLU A 154 21.92 -14.35 -13.65
CA GLU A 154 21.20 -14.62 -14.90
C GLU A 154 19.73 -14.16 -14.79
N ALA A 155 19.05 -14.51 -13.69
CA ALA A 155 17.68 -14.06 -13.44
C ALA A 155 17.58 -12.53 -13.42
N MET A 156 18.51 -11.85 -12.75
CA MET A 156 18.50 -10.40 -12.67
C MET A 156 18.79 -9.73 -14.02
N LEU A 157 19.80 -10.20 -14.75
CA LEU A 157 20.12 -9.69 -16.08
C LEU A 157 18.95 -9.92 -17.05
N GLY A 158 18.32 -11.09 -16.97
CA GLY A 158 17.13 -11.44 -17.77
C GLY A 158 15.93 -10.53 -17.50
N LEU A 159 15.62 -10.21 -16.23
CA LEU A 159 14.56 -9.26 -15.89
C LEU A 159 14.84 -7.88 -16.50
N ARG A 160 16.10 -7.45 -16.53
CA ARG A 160 16.49 -6.07 -16.85
C ARG A 160 16.98 -5.87 -18.30
N ASP A 161 16.99 -6.90 -19.14
CA ASP A 161 17.46 -6.83 -20.54
C ASP A 161 16.63 -5.84 -21.40
N ALA A 162 15.33 -5.77 -21.15
CA ALA A 162 14.39 -4.93 -21.90
C ALA A 162 13.71 -3.84 -21.05
N ASP A 163 14.34 -3.38 -19.98
CA ASP A 163 13.76 -2.43 -19.02
C ASP A 163 13.73 -0.96 -19.48
N GLY A 164 14.16 -0.67 -20.72
CA GLY A 164 14.19 0.69 -21.26
C GLY A 164 15.41 1.53 -20.89
N SER A 165 16.35 1.04 -20.08
CA SER A 165 17.56 1.78 -19.65
C SER A 165 18.54 2.14 -20.78
N ASN A 166 18.49 1.38 -21.88
CA ASN A 166 19.28 1.63 -23.09
C ASN A 166 18.61 2.63 -24.06
N ALA A 167 17.43 3.16 -23.72
CA ALA A 167 16.73 4.11 -24.58
C ALA A 167 17.51 5.42 -24.72
N VAL A 168 17.94 5.73 -25.95
CA VAL A 168 18.60 7.01 -26.28
C VAL A 168 17.55 8.01 -26.77
N LYS A 169 17.44 9.15 -26.08
CA LYS A 169 16.58 10.26 -26.49
C LYS A 169 17.40 11.53 -26.63
N ALA A 170 17.34 12.17 -27.79
CA ALA A 170 17.96 13.48 -27.97
C ALA A 170 17.13 14.55 -27.24
N TYR A 171 17.76 15.33 -26.37
CA TYR A 171 17.12 16.48 -25.74
C TYR A 171 17.19 17.72 -26.65
N LYS A 172 16.04 18.34 -26.92
CA LYS A 172 15.97 19.56 -27.70
C LYS A 172 15.91 20.76 -26.75
N VAL A 173 16.98 21.53 -26.69
CA VAL A 173 17.08 22.71 -25.80
C VAL A 173 15.96 23.71 -26.09
N ASN A 174 15.16 24.00 -25.07
CA ASN A 174 14.16 25.06 -25.05
C ASN A 174 14.77 26.31 -24.41
N LYS A 175 14.85 27.42 -25.16
CA LYS A 175 15.43 28.69 -24.68
C LYS A 175 14.39 29.64 -24.06
N ALA A 176 13.13 29.22 -23.95
CA ALA A 176 12.10 30.00 -23.28
C ALA A 176 12.44 30.21 -21.79
N VAL A 177 11.95 31.31 -21.23
CA VAL A 177 12.09 31.63 -19.79
C VAL A 177 11.43 30.51 -18.97
N GLY A 178 12.08 30.08 -17.89
CA GLY A 178 11.61 28.96 -17.06
C GLY A 178 12.09 27.57 -17.50
N HIS A 179 12.58 27.42 -18.74
CA HIS A 179 13.01 26.12 -19.25
C HIS A 179 14.52 25.88 -19.12
N TRP A 180 14.86 24.63 -18.82
CA TRP A 180 16.20 24.15 -18.64
C TRP A 180 16.98 24.12 -19.95
N ARG A 181 18.24 24.52 -19.81
CA ARG A 181 19.26 24.52 -20.84
C ARG A 181 20.63 24.35 -20.17
N PRO A 182 21.64 23.89 -20.93
CA PRO A 182 23.03 23.82 -20.48
C PRO A 182 23.50 25.07 -19.76
N ASP A 183 24.42 24.87 -18.81
CA ASP A 183 25.00 25.93 -18.01
C ASP A 183 25.59 27.04 -18.89
N PRO A 184 25.08 28.27 -18.82
CA PRO A 184 25.55 29.36 -19.69
C PRO A 184 26.94 29.87 -19.31
N THR A 185 27.48 29.47 -18.16
CA THR A 185 28.80 29.91 -17.68
C THR A 185 29.94 29.02 -18.16
N ILE A 186 29.62 27.80 -18.65
CA ILE A 186 30.60 26.85 -19.15
C ILE A 186 30.78 27.06 -20.66
N LEU A 187 31.82 27.77 -21.03
CA LEU A 187 32.13 28.11 -22.41
C LEU A 187 33.04 27.04 -23.05
N GLY A 188 32.70 26.61 -24.27
CA GLY A 188 33.56 25.77 -25.10
C GLY A 188 33.39 24.25 -24.95
N THR A 189 32.63 23.78 -23.95
CA THR A 189 32.31 22.35 -23.76
C THR A 189 30.80 22.12 -23.88
N PRO A 190 30.32 21.39 -24.90
CA PRO A 190 28.91 21.04 -25.00
C PRO A 190 28.49 20.16 -23.81
N GLN A 191 27.60 20.65 -22.95
CA GLN A 191 26.93 19.80 -21.96
C GLN A 191 25.73 19.11 -22.61
N MET A 192 25.77 17.78 -22.66
CA MET A 192 24.64 16.96 -23.11
C MET A 192 23.68 16.72 -21.95
N ALA A 193 22.38 16.75 -22.22
CA ALA A 193 21.36 16.42 -21.23
C ALA A 193 21.48 14.95 -20.83
N LEU A 194 21.64 14.66 -19.55
CA LEU A 194 21.82 13.28 -19.06
C LEU A 194 20.49 12.54 -18.90
N ASP A 195 20.37 11.42 -19.61
CA ASP A 195 19.26 10.46 -19.59
C ASP A 195 17.83 11.05 -19.71
N PRO A 196 17.50 11.85 -20.74
CA PRO A 196 16.16 12.43 -20.94
C PRO A 196 15.02 11.42 -21.17
N ALA A 197 15.33 10.13 -21.28
CA ALA A 197 14.37 9.04 -21.37
C ALA A 197 14.22 8.24 -20.06
N TRP A 198 14.99 8.54 -19.00
CA TRP A 198 15.09 7.66 -17.83
C TRP A 198 13.77 7.46 -17.08
N GLY A 199 12.87 8.45 -17.11
CA GLY A 199 11.52 8.33 -16.58
C GLY A 199 10.60 7.32 -17.29
N LYS A 200 11.15 6.54 -18.23
CA LYS A 200 10.48 5.44 -18.93
C LYS A 200 11.16 4.10 -18.68
N VAL A 201 12.20 4.06 -17.86
CA VAL A 201 12.79 2.81 -17.38
C VAL A 201 11.76 2.11 -16.50
N THR A 202 11.59 0.81 -16.69
CA THR A 202 10.73 -0.02 -15.84
C THR A 202 11.24 0.06 -14.40
N PRO A 203 10.43 0.46 -13.41
CA PRO A 203 10.85 0.42 -12.01
C PRO A 203 11.16 -1.01 -11.54
N PHE A 204 11.79 -1.14 -10.38
CA PHE A 204 12.12 -2.43 -9.76
C PHE A 204 10.96 -2.99 -8.94
N ILE A 205 10.21 -2.13 -8.24
CA ILE A 205 9.06 -2.58 -7.44
C ILE A 205 7.85 -1.65 -7.51
N ILE A 206 8.05 -0.34 -7.65
CA ILE A 206 6.89 0.57 -7.72
C ILE A 206 6.11 0.34 -9.04
N ASN A 207 4.79 0.43 -8.98
CA ASN A 207 3.94 0.15 -10.15
C ASN A 207 4.11 1.21 -11.25
N THR A 208 4.12 2.48 -10.86
CA THR A 208 4.24 3.58 -11.82
C THR A 208 4.82 4.85 -11.20
N THR A 209 5.45 5.71 -12.02
CA THR A 209 5.95 7.01 -11.58
C THR A 209 4.84 7.98 -11.16
N ASN A 210 3.59 7.69 -11.52
CA ASN A 210 2.44 8.53 -11.18
C ASN A 210 1.99 8.36 -9.73
N ASP A 211 2.31 7.24 -9.07
CA ASP A 211 1.95 7.01 -7.66
C ASP A 211 2.66 8.01 -6.73
N TYR A 212 3.82 8.50 -7.17
CA TYR A 212 4.66 9.47 -6.45
C TYR A 212 4.58 10.85 -7.11
N HIS A 213 3.37 11.29 -7.47
CA HIS A 213 3.18 12.55 -8.16
C HIS A 213 3.58 13.78 -7.32
N ILE A 214 4.35 14.69 -7.94
CA ILE A 214 4.62 16.04 -7.39
C ILE A 214 3.94 17.12 -8.23
N PRO A 215 3.44 18.19 -7.59
CA PRO A 215 2.73 19.27 -8.27
C PRO A 215 3.61 19.95 -9.32
N ALA A 216 3.01 20.71 -10.22
CA ALA A 216 3.75 21.54 -11.17
C ALA A 216 4.65 22.55 -10.43
N PRO A 217 5.83 22.92 -10.98
CA PRO A 217 6.71 23.89 -10.36
C PRO A 217 5.99 25.21 -10.05
N PRO A 218 6.38 25.91 -8.98
CA PRO A 218 5.80 27.21 -8.64
C PRO A 218 5.84 28.16 -9.84
N LYS A 219 4.72 28.86 -10.09
CA LYS A 219 4.65 29.84 -11.17
C LYS A 219 5.77 30.86 -11.01
N LEU A 220 6.47 31.21 -12.09
CA LEU A 220 7.58 32.17 -12.03
C LEU A 220 7.17 33.53 -11.44
N THR A 221 5.90 33.91 -11.54
CA THR A 221 5.36 35.16 -10.98
C THR A 221 4.90 35.05 -9.52
N SER A 222 5.08 33.89 -8.87
CA SER A 222 4.60 33.62 -7.50
C SER A 222 5.57 34.14 -6.43
N ALA A 223 5.04 34.37 -5.23
CA ALA A 223 5.87 34.69 -4.06
C ALA A 223 6.73 33.50 -3.61
N GLU A 224 6.23 32.27 -3.76
CA GLU A 224 6.96 31.04 -3.47
C GLU A 224 8.22 30.90 -4.34
N TYR A 225 8.08 31.07 -5.66
CA TYR A 225 9.24 31.09 -6.57
C TYR A 225 10.22 32.21 -6.19
N ALA A 226 9.73 33.41 -5.89
CA ALA A 226 10.59 34.53 -5.51
C ALA A 226 11.37 34.27 -4.21
N ALA A 227 10.76 33.60 -3.23
CA ALA A 227 11.41 33.24 -1.97
C ALA A 227 12.58 32.27 -2.22
N ALA A 228 12.34 31.16 -2.94
CA ALA A 228 13.39 30.20 -3.30
C ALA A 228 14.45 30.83 -4.21
N TYR A 229 14.05 31.71 -5.13
CA TYR A 229 14.96 32.45 -5.99
C TYR A 229 15.94 33.29 -5.18
N ASN A 230 15.43 34.08 -4.24
CA ASN A 230 16.24 35.00 -3.45
C ASN A 230 17.13 34.24 -2.45
N GLU A 231 16.63 33.15 -1.85
CA GLU A 231 17.45 32.26 -1.00
C GLU A 231 18.67 31.74 -1.77
N VAL A 232 18.46 31.13 -2.95
CA VAL A 232 19.56 30.57 -3.74
C VAL A 232 20.48 31.66 -4.27
N LYS A 233 19.95 32.83 -4.64
CA LYS A 233 20.77 33.96 -5.08
C LYS A 233 21.74 34.41 -4.00
N GLU A 234 21.31 34.40 -2.74
CA GLU A 234 22.11 34.83 -1.59
C GLU A 234 23.06 33.74 -1.10
N TYR A 235 22.51 32.55 -0.80
CA TYR A 235 23.27 31.44 -0.22
C TYR A 235 24.03 30.61 -1.25
N GLY A 236 23.61 30.58 -2.51
CA GLY A 236 24.20 29.74 -3.54
C GLY A 236 25.29 30.42 -4.38
N ALA A 237 25.52 31.72 -4.21
CA ALA A 237 26.51 32.47 -5.00
C ALA A 237 27.95 32.03 -4.71
N LEU A 238 28.82 31.98 -5.73
CA LEU A 238 30.25 31.69 -5.55
C LEU A 238 30.90 32.61 -4.51
N ASN A 239 30.55 33.88 -4.54
CA ASN A 239 31.03 34.94 -3.65
C ASN A 239 30.01 35.35 -2.58
N SER A 240 29.17 34.42 -2.12
CA SER A 240 28.18 34.68 -1.06
C SER A 240 28.85 35.30 0.17
N THR A 241 28.24 36.36 0.71
CA THR A 241 28.67 37.00 1.97
C THR A 241 27.85 36.54 3.17
N VAL A 242 26.84 35.68 2.96
CA VAL A 242 25.95 35.19 4.02
C VAL A 242 26.05 33.69 4.25
N ARG A 243 26.45 32.91 3.24
CA ARG A 243 26.71 31.48 3.41
C ARG A 243 27.89 31.31 4.36
N THR A 244 27.69 30.52 5.42
CA THR A 244 28.74 30.27 6.40
C THR A 244 29.79 29.30 5.84
N PRO A 245 30.99 29.21 6.46
CA PRO A 245 31.97 28.19 6.12
C PRO A 245 31.42 26.76 6.25
N ASP A 246 30.67 26.47 7.32
CA ASP A 246 30.03 25.15 7.51
C ASP A 246 29.01 24.86 6.40
N GLN A 247 28.18 25.82 5.99
CA GLN A 247 27.26 25.64 4.86
C GLN A 247 28.00 25.39 3.52
N THR A 248 29.19 25.96 3.36
CA THR A 248 30.04 25.66 2.19
C THR A 248 30.57 24.24 2.25
N GLU A 249 31.02 23.78 3.42
CA GLU A 249 31.45 22.40 3.65
C GLU A 249 30.31 21.40 3.42
N ILE A 250 29.10 21.68 3.92
CA ILE A 250 27.90 20.88 3.66
C ILE A 250 27.66 20.73 2.15
N GLY A 251 27.75 21.83 1.40
CA GLY A 251 27.61 21.80 -0.05
C GLY A 251 28.61 20.85 -0.71
N ILE A 252 29.87 20.91 -0.30
CA ILE A 252 30.97 20.10 -0.85
C ILE A 252 30.86 18.64 -0.42
N PHE A 253 30.54 18.37 0.85
CA PHE A 253 30.42 17.02 1.43
C PHE A 253 29.45 16.14 0.64
N TRP A 254 28.27 16.68 0.34
CA TRP A 254 27.20 15.93 -0.36
C TRP A 254 27.31 15.99 -1.89
N ALA A 255 28.42 16.47 -2.45
CA ALA A 255 28.50 16.76 -3.87
C ALA A 255 28.49 15.51 -4.76
N TYR A 256 29.63 14.81 -4.86
CA TYR A 256 29.80 13.60 -5.67
C TYR A 256 29.24 13.75 -7.10
N ASP A 257 29.52 14.90 -7.72
CA ASP A 257 29.09 15.22 -9.08
C ASP A 257 30.23 15.09 -10.10
N ARG A 258 31.49 15.10 -9.64
CA ARG A 258 32.69 15.06 -10.48
C ARG A 258 33.12 13.63 -10.76
N LYS A 259 33.59 13.44 -12.00
CA LYS A 259 33.90 12.15 -12.59
C LYS A 259 34.76 11.22 -11.70
N ASN A 260 35.83 11.74 -11.10
CA ASN A 260 36.80 10.89 -10.38
C ASN A 260 36.30 10.36 -9.03
N PHE A 261 35.27 10.97 -8.44
CA PHE A 261 34.69 10.52 -7.17
C PHE A 261 33.45 9.63 -7.38
N GLY A 262 32.92 9.62 -8.61
CA GLY A 262 31.69 8.94 -8.97
C GLY A 262 30.44 9.76 -8.62
N PRO A 263 29.25 9.29 -9.06
CA PRO A 263 27.97 9.91 -8.75
C PRO A 263 27.60 9.75 -7.26
N PRO A 264 26.55 10.44 -6.77
CA PRO A 264 26.15 10.42 -5.35
C PRO A 264 25.88 9.04 -4.77
N LEU A 265 25.52 8.07 -5.61
CA LEU A 265 25.28 6.68 -5.19
C LEU A 265 26.52 6.03 -4.57
N VAL A 266 27.72 6.49 -4.95
CA VAL A 266 28.97 6.05 -4.33
C VAL A 266 29.03 6.51 -2.88
N LEU A 267 28.75 7.80 -2.60
CA LEU A 267 28.67 8.34 -1.24
C LEU A 267 27.63 7.58 -0.42
N TYR A 268 26.43 7.40 -0.96
CA TYR A 268 25.32 6.74 -0.27
C TYR A 268 25.64 5.29 0.10
N ASN A 269 26.18 4.50 -0.83
CA ASN A 269 26.53 3.10 -0.56
C ASN A 269 27.74 2.96 0.38
N GLN A 270 28.74 3.85 0.28
CA GLN A 270 29.85 3.87 1.25
C GLN A 270 29.35 4.12 2.67
N ASN A 271 28.46 5.09 2.83
CA ASN A 271 27.93 5.45 4.13
C ASN A 271 26.92 4.41 4.67
N MET A 272 26.18 3.75 3.78
CA MET A 272 25.36 2.60 4.15
C MET A 272 26.24 1.46 4.70
N ALA A 273 27.42 1.21 4.11
CA ALA A 273 28.40 0.25 4.63
C ALA A 273 28.94 0.66 6.02
N ASP A 274 29.33 1.93 6.19
CA ASP A 274 29.80 2.46 7.48
C ASP A 274 28.74 2.27 8.58
N ILE A 275 27.48 2.59 8.28
CA ILE A 275 26.37 2.42 9.23
C ILE A 275 26.15 0.94 9.54
N ALA A 276 26.07 0.08 8.52
CA ALA A 276 25.86 -1.35 8.71
C ALA A 276 26.93 -2.00 9.57
N ALA A 277 28.19 -1.62 9.37
CA ALA A 277 29.30 -2.10 10.19
C ALA A 277 29.23 -1.61 11.65
N VAL A 278 28.80 -0.36 11.88
CA VAL A 278 28.59 0.17 13.24
C VAL A 278 27.41 -0.54 13.94
N GLN A 279 26.36 -0.87 13.20
CA GLN A 279 25.22 -1.64 13.74
C GLN A 279 25.54 -3.12 13.94
N GLY A 280 26.65 -3.61 13.36
CA GLY A 280 27.12 -4.98 13.53
C GLY A 280 26.36 -5.99 12.70
N ASN A 281 25.82 -5.56 11.54
CA ASN A 281 25.11 -6.43 10.61
C ASN A 281 25.96 -7.64 10.19
N ASP A 282 25.34 -8.81 10.07
CA ASP A 282 25.92 -9.96 9.38
C ASP A 282 25.74 -9.89 7.85
N VAL A 283 26.26 -10.90 7.14
CA VAL A 283 26.25 -10.95 5.67
C VAL A 283 24.84 -11.06 5.08
N VAL A 284 23.90 -11.71 5.78
CA VAL A 284 22.50 -11.86 5.34
C VAL A 284 21.77 -10.53 5.54
N GLU A 285 21.96 -9.91 6.70
CA GLU A 285 21.44 -8.57 6.99
C GLU A 285 21.99 -7.52 6.01
N ASN A 286 23.27 -7.59 5.67
CA ASN A 286 23.90 -6.72 4.68
C ASN A 286 23.33 -6.95 3.27
N ALA A 287 23.17 -8.20 2.84
CA ALA A 287 22.56 -8.50 1.54
C ALA A 287 21.15 -7.88 1.43
N ARG A 288 20.33 -8.00 2.50
CA ARG A 288 18.98 -7.43 2.57
C ARG A 288 18.99 -5.90 2.61
N LEU A 289 19.79 -5.29 3.48
CA LEU A 289 19.88 -3.83 3.62
C LEU A 289 20.30 -3.17 2.31
N PHE A 290 21.36 -3.68 1.67
CA PHE A 290 21.87 -3.09 0.44
C PHE A 290 20.90 -3.28 -0.73
N ALA A 291 20.18 -4.39 -0.81
CA ALA A 291 19.14 -4.57 -1.80
C ALA A 291 17.99 -3.57 -1.60
N LEU A 292 17.46 -3.41 -0.37
CA LEU A 292 16.39 -2.46 -0.07
C LEU A 292 16.81 -1.01 -0.40
N GLY A 293 17.97 -0.58 0.09
CA GLY A 293 18.45 0.78 -0.08
C GLY A 293 18.67 1.14 -1.55
N ASN A 294 19.26 0.22 -2.32
CA ASN A 294 19.54 0.48 -3.72
C ASN A 294 18.31 0.36 -4.63
N VAL A 295 17.36 -0.53 -4.33
CA VAL A 295 16.06 -0.57 -5.03
C VAL A 295 15.29 0.73 -4.80
N ALA A 296 15.19 1.19 -3.55
CA ALA A 296 14.52 2.44 -3.22
C ALA A 296 15.16 3.64 -3.93
N MET A 297 16.49 3.73 -3.93
CA MET A 297 17.20 4.77 -4.68
C MET A 297 16.99 4.65 -6.19
N ALA A 298 17.03 3.45 -6.77
CA ALA A 298 16.83 3.27 -8.21
C ALA A 298 15.44 3.70 -8.67
N ASP A 299 14.39 3.31 -7.94
CA ASP A 299 13.00 3.70 -8.24
C ASP A 299 12.78 5.19 -8.02
N ALA A 300 13.37 5.78 -6.96
CA ALA A 300 13.42 7.23 -6.80
C ALA A 300 14.08 7.92 -8.00
N GLY A 301 15.16 7.34 -8.54
CA GLY A 301 15.84 7.84 -9.75
C GLY A 301 14.93 7.86 -10.98
N VAL A 302 14.13 6.81 -11.19
CA VAL A 302 13.15 6.74 -12.30
C VAL A 302 12.09 7.83 -12.14
N VAL A 303 11.49 7.95 -10.95
CA VAL A 303 10.47 8.96 -10.65
C VAL A 303 11.01 10.36 -10.85
N ILE A 304 12.14 10.69 -10.22
CA ILE A 304 12.72 12.04 -10.25
C ILE A 304 13.09 12.43 -11.68
N TRP A 305 13.68 11.54 -12.48
CA TRP A 305 14.01 11.86 -13.87
C TRP A 305 12.78 12.02 -14.77
N ASP A 306 11.69 11.29 -14.51
CA ASP A 306 10.42 11.52 -15.20
C ASP A 306 9.96 12.97 -14.97
N TYR A 307 9.97 13.44 -13.72
CA TYR A 307 9.53 14.81 -13.39
C TYR A 307 10.50 15.90 -13.87
N LYS A 308 11.82 15.66 -13.80
CA LYS A 308 12.83 16.57 -14.35
C LYS A 308 12.57 16.88 -15.81
N TYR A 309 12.36 15.84 -16.63
CA TYR A 309 12.15 16.00 -18.08
C TYR A 309 10.68 16.21 -18.48
N ARG A 310 9.72 15.99 -17.58
CA ARG A 310 8.31 16.37 -17.75
C ARG A 310 8.14 17.88 -17.66
N TYR A 311 8.78 18.53 -16.68
CA TYR A 311 8.65 19.97 -16.46
C TYR A 311 9.78 20.81 -17.05
N GLU A 312 10.95 20.20 -17.29
CA GLU A 312 12.13 20.86 -17.87
C GLU A 312 12.50 22.17 -17.14
N PHE A 313 12.33 22.23 -15.81
CA PHE A 313 12.49 23.49 -15.07
C PHE A 313 13.96 23.93 -14.98
N TRP A 314 14.22 25.22 -15.19
CA TRP A 314 15.57 25.76 -15.25
C TRP A 314 16.34 25.70 -13.91
N ARG A 315 17.67 25.65 -14.04
CA ARG A 315 18.62 25.75 -12.92
C ARG A 315 18.75 27.19 -12.43
N PRO A 316 19.14 27.42 -11.15
CA PRO A 316 19.34 28.75 -10.61
C PRO A 316 20.27 29.64 -11.42
N VAL A 317 21.36 29.11 -11.97
CA VAL A 317 22.28 29.90 -12.81
C VAL A 317 21.59 30.55 -14.01
N SER A 318 20.68 29.85 -14.68
CA SER A 318 19.94 30.40 -15.82
C SER A 318 18.88 31.39 -15.35
N ALA A 319 18.16 31.03 -14.29
CA ALA A 319 17.08 31.82 -13.73
C ALA A 319 17.57 33.17 -13.18
N ILE A 320 18.62 33.16 -12.36
CA ILE A 320 19.14 34.35 -11.69
C ILE A 320 19.75 35.32 -12.69
N ARG A 321 20.49 34.80 -13.68
CA ARG A 321 21.07 35.64 -14.74
C ARG A 321 20.01 36.28 -15.63
N GLU A 322 18.87 35.61 -15.78
CA GLU A 322 17.75 36.10 -16.59
C GLU A 322 16.55 36.61 -15.79
N GLY A 323 16.70 36.87 -14.48
CA GLY A 323 15.57 37.21 -13.60
C GLY A 323 14.74 38.42 -14.07
N ALA A 324 15.33 39.34 -14.84
CA ALA A 324 14.57 40.43 -15.46
C ALA A 324 13.50 39.99 -16.49
N LYS A 325 13.51 38.72 -16.91
CA LYS A 325 12.60 38.15 -17.92
C LYS A 325 11.51 37.26 -17.33
N ASP A 326 11.52 36.98 -16.02
CA ASP A 326 10.59 36.04 -15.37
C ASP A 326 9.22 36.66 -15.03
N ASN A 327 9.06 37.98 -15.26
CA ASN A 327 7.87 38.77 -14.95
C ASN A 327 7.49 38.79 -13.46
N ASN A 328 8.45 38.60 -12.55
CA ASN A 328 8.21 38.67 -11.12
C ASN A 328 8.83 39.94 -10.52
N PRO A 329 8.04 40.87 -9.93
CA PRO A 329 8.57 42.08 -9.33
C PRO A 329 9.38 41.82 -8.05
N LEU A 330 9.32 40.61 -7.48
CA LEU A 330 10.03 40.21 -6.26
C LEU A 330 11.39 39.55 -6.55
N THR A 331 11.73 39.30 -7.81
CA THR A 331 13.05 38.81 -8.21
C THR A 331 13.85 39.95 -8.85
N THR A 332 15.16 39.90 -8.71
CA THR A 332 16.06 40.84 -9.39
C THR A 332 17.13 40.04 -10.11
N GLY A 333 17.18 40.15 -11.43
CA GLY A 333 18.18 39.48 -12.25
C GLY A 333 19.60 39.98 -11.96
N ASP A 334 20.57 39.08 -12.05
CA ASP A 334 22.00 39.38 -11.99
C ASP A 334 22.74 38.62 -13.11
N PRO A 335 22.98 39.27 -14.26
CA PRO A 335 23.65 38.65 -15.41
C PRO A 335 25.07 38.16 -15.15
N THR A 336 25.68 38.54 -14.02
CA THR A 336 27.04 38.15 -13.63
C THR A 336 27.06 37.06 -12.57
N TRP A 337 25.90 36.67 -12.03
CA TRP A 337 25.80 35.65 -11.00
C TRP A 337 26.37 34.31 -11.47
N VAL A 338 27.17 33.70 -10.60
CA VAL A 338 27.77 32.37 -10.78
C VAL A 338 27.50 31.60 -9.49
N PRO A 339 26.99 30.36 -9.55
CA PRO A 339 26.81 29.53 -8.37
C PRO A 339 28.17 29.16 -7.77
N LEU A 340 28.20 28.75 -6.50
CA LEU A 340 29.34 28.00 -5.96
C LEU A 340 29.60 26.77 -6.84
N GLY A 341 28.53 26.13 -7.30
CA GLY A 341 28.57 25.05 -8.27
C GLY A 341 28.87 23.71 -7.64
N ALA A 342 28.53 22.64 -8.34
CA ALA A 342 29.05 21.32 -8.05
C ALA A 342 30.57 21.33 -8.25
N PRO A 343 31.38 20.83 -7.30
CA PRO A 343 32.83 20.85 -7.37
C PRO A 343 33.34 20.25 -8.68
N GLY A 344 34.16 21.02 -9.39
CA GLY A 344 34.88 20.55 -10.56
C GLY A 344 36.13 19.75 -10.19
N ASP A 345 36.99 19.58 -11.19
CA ASP A 345 38.30 18.95 -11.03
C ASP A 345 39.41 20.00 -11.29
N PRO A 346 39.92 20.64 -10.23
CA PRO A 346 40.95 21.66 -10.38
C PRO A 346 42.29 21.09 -10.89
N LEU A 347 42.56 19.79 -10.70
CA LEU A 347 43.78 19.15 -11.22
C LEU A 347 43.74 18.97 -12.73
N ASN A 348 42.53 18.84 -13.29
CA ASN A 348 42.29 18.71 -14.72
C ASN A 348 41.67 19.97 -15.35
N ASN A 349 41.74 21.12 -14.68
CA ASN A 349 41.20 22.40 -15.13
C ASN A 349 39.69 22.37 -15.48
N ILE A 350 38.92 21.51 -14.81
CA ILE A 350 37.46 21.44 -14.95
C ILE A 350 36.85 22.41 -13.92
N PRO A 351 36.14 23.46 -14.34
CA PRO A 351 35.52 24.41 -13.42
C PRO A 351 34.31 23.79 -12.70
N ASP A 352 33.92 24.41 -11.59
CA ASP A 352 32.65 24.10 -10.93
C ASP A 352 31.47 24.33 -11.89
N PHE A 353 30.43 23.51 -11.76
CA PHE A 353 29.38 23.44 -12.78
C PHE A 353 27.99 23.24 -12.18
N THR A 354 26.94 23.54 -12.95
CA THR A 354 25.61 23.01 -12.66
C THR A 354 25.39 21.67 -13.39
N PRO A 355 24.87 20.62 -12.72
CA PRO A 355 24.67 19.32 -13.36
C PRO A 355 23.77 19.40 -14.59
N PRO A 356 24.10 18.67 -15.68
CA PRO A 356 23.51 18.89 -17.01
C PRO A 356 22.16 18.18 -17.19
N PHE A 357 21.19 18.51 -16.34
CA PHE A 357 19.81 18.06 -16.38
C PHE A 357 18.89 19.05 -15.64
N PRO A 358 17.57 19.04 -15.90
CA PRO A 358 16.61 19.95 -15.26
C PRO A 358 16.61 19.92 -13.72
N ALA A 359 16.15 21.02 -13.12
CA ALA A 359 16.22 21.24 -11.67
C ALA A 359 15.10 20.51 -10.90
N TYR A 360 13.85 20.64 -11.34
CA TYR A 360 12.69 20.29 -10.51
C TYR A 360 12.64 18.82 -10.08
N GLY A 361 12.53 18.62 -8.76
CA GLY A 361 12.83 17.36 -8.08
C GLY A 361 14.34 17.15 -7.99
N SER A 362 14.95 17.42 -6.83
CA SER A 362 16.39 17.25 -6.62
C SER A 362 16.75 15.77 -6.53
N GLY A 363 17.71 15.32 -7.35
CA GLY A 363 18.18 13.93 -7.35
C GLY A 363 18.77 13.55 -6.00
N HIS A 364 19.73 14.34 -5.50
CA HIS A 364 20.31 14.16 -4.16
C HIS A 364 19.23 14.07 -3.09
N ALA A 365 18.29 15.01 -3.06
CA ALA A 365 17.26 15.05 -2.01
C ALA A 365 16.40 13.78 -2.02
N GLY A 366 16.00 13.29 -3.19
CA GLY A 366 15.19 12.07 -3.27
C GLY A 366 15.98 10.78 -3.05
N PHE A 367 17.19 10.64 -3.60
CA PHE A 367 18.04 9.47 -3.33
C PHE A 367 18.42 9.36 -1.84
N GLY A 368 18.86 10.47 -1.25
CA GLY A 368 19.23 10.49 0.17
C GLY A 368 18.03 10.22 1.07
N ALA A 369 16.87 10.83 0.80
CA ALA A 369 15.66 10.54 1.56
C ALA A 369 15.22 9.07 1.43
N ALA A 370 15.34 8.47 0.24
CA ALA A 370 15.05 7.05 0.06
C ALA A 370 15.99 6.16 0.89
N LEU A 371 17.31 6.39 0.82
CA LEU A 371 18.27 5.62 1.62
C LEU A 371 18.03 5.79 3.13
N PHE A 372 17.94 7.02 3.61
CA PHE A 372 17.85 7.30 5.04
C PHE A 372 16.52 6.80 5.63
N GLN A 373 15.43 6.82 4.85
CA GLN A 373 14.18 6.19 5.26
C GLN A 373 14.27 4.65 5.27
N VAL A 374 14.96 4.03 4.31
CA VAL A 374 15.23 2.58 4.37
C VAL A 374 16.03 2.22 5.63
N LEU A 375 17.04 3.02 5.99
CA LEU A 375 17.83 2.80 7.21
C LEU A 375 16.96 2.92 8.48
N GLU A 376 16.10 3.95 8.56
CA GLU A 376 15.12 4.08 9.64
C GLU A 376 14.20 2.85 9.72
N ASN A 377 13.63 2.44 8.58
CA ASN A 377 12.70 1.32 8.51
C ASN A 377 13.38 -0.02 8.83
N PHE A 378 14.65 -0.20 8.43
CA PHE A 378 15.41 -1.42 8.66
C PHE A 378 15.83 -1.57 10.12
N TYR A 379 16.32 -0.51 10.75
CA TYR A 379 16.79 -0.54 12.14
C TYR A 379 15.70 -0.24 13.17
N GLY A 380 14.55 0.28 12.74
CA GLY A 380 13.42 0.60 13.60
C GLY A 380 13.70 1.74 14.58
N ASP A 381 14.66 2.62 14.29
CA ASP A 381 14.98 3.81 15.09
C ASP A 381 15.63 4.91 14.24
N ASP A 382 15.04 6.11 14.24
CA ASP A 382 15.65 7.30 13.62
C ASP A 382 16.73 7.92 14.53
N ALA A 383 16.65 7.73 15.85
CA ALA A 383 17.50 8.43 16.82
C ALA A 383 18.86 7.72 17.09
N LEU A 384 19.49 7.21 16.04
CA LEU A 384 20.81 6.56 16.11
C LEU A 384 21.91 7.57 15.76
N PRO A 385 22.84 7.92 16.66
CA PRO A 385 23.97 8.75 16.31
C PRO A 385 24.93 8.00 15.39
N PHE A 386 25.27 8.60 14.25
CA PHE A 386 26.24 8.03 13.30
C PHE A 386 27.12 9.12 12.69
N THR A 387 28.23 8.68 12.11
CA THR A 387 29.17 9.53 11.38
C THR A 387 29.15 9.15 9.92
N LEU A 388 29.01 10.13 9.04
CA LEU A 388 29.16 9.96 7.61
C LEU A 388 30.52 10.46 7.13
N HIS A 389 31.07 9.80 6.13
CA HIS A 389 32.35 10.13 5.51
C HIS A 389 32.16 10.48 4.04
N SER A 390 32.91 11.48 3.58
CA SER A 390 32.93 11.95 2.21
C SER A 390 34.36 12.11 1.72
N ASP A 391 34.64 11.57 0.54
CA ASP A 391 35.93 11.74 -0.13
C ASP A 391 36.11 13.18 -0.68
N GLU A 392 35.01 13.92 -0.85
CA GLU A 392 35.04 15.36 -1.16
C GLU A 392 35.74 16.16 -0.05
N GLY A 393 36.33 17.31 -0.41
CA GLY A 393 37.00 18.19 0.56
C GLY A 393 38.26 17.63 1.21
N GLY A 394 38.78 16.49 0.72
CA GLY A 394 39.97 15.84 1.26
C GLY A 394 39.70 14.89 2.42
N GLY A 395 38.54 14.22 2.42
CA GLY A 395 38.15 13.27 3.48
C GLY A 395 37.38 13.95 4.61
N LEU A 396 36.24 14.57 4.29
CA LEU A 396 35.38 15.21 5.28
C LEU A 396 34.56 14.18 6.07
N SER A 397 34.21 14.52 7.32
CA SER A 397 33.34 13.70 8.16
C SER A 397 32.31 14.55 8.87
N ARG A 398 31.07 14.06 8.99
CA ARG A 398 29.97 14.78 9.63
C ARG A 398 29.18 13.86 10.56
N ASN A 399 28.81 14.37 11.73
CA ASN A 399 28.06 13.61 12.73
C ASN A 399 26.58 13.99 12.70
N TYR A 400 25.72 12.99 12.78
CA TYR A 400 24.28 13.15 12.80
C TYR A 400 23.69 12.48 14.02
N THR A 401 22.57 13.02 14.46
CA THR A 401 21.77 12.48 15.56
C THR A 401 20.55 11.72 15.07
N SER A 402 20.21 11.86 13.79
CA SER A 402 19.16 11.08 13.14
C SER A 402 19.35 10.94 11.63
N TYR A 403 18.68 9.95 11.02
CA TYR A 403 18.69 9.74 9.57
C TYR A 403 17.96 10.89 8.86
N ASP A 404 16.87 11.37 9.45
CA ASP A 404 16.15 12.56 8.98
C ASP A 404 17.04 13.81 8.92
N GLN A 405 17.91 14.00 9.92
CA GLN A 405 18.87 15.10 9.92
C GLN A 405 19.84 15.01 8.74
N ALA A 406 20.34 13.81 8.44
CA ALA A 406 21.24 13.59 7.31
C ALA A 406 20.53 13.77 5.96
N ALA A 407 19.30 13.25 5.82
CA ALA A 407 18.48 13.43 4.62
C ALA A 407 18.20 14.92 4.35
N TRP A 408 17.86 15.68 5.40
CA TRP A 408 17.62 17.11 5.33
C TRP A 408 18.88 17.87 4.91
N GLU A 409 20.03 17.57 5.51
CA GLU A 409 21.29 18.24 5.19
C GLU A 409 21.75 17.93 3.75
N ASN A 410 21.64 16.67 3.32
CA ASN A 410 21.90 16.25 1.95
C ASN A 410 21.06 17.03 0.94
N GLY A 411 19.78 17.24 1.22
CA GLY A 411 18.90 18.05 0.40
C GLY A 411 19.29 19.54 0.38
N LYS A 412 19.55 20.12 1.55
CA LYS A 412 19.94 21.54 1.70
C LYS A 412 21.31 21.87 1.10
N SER A 413 22.22 20.90 1.03
CA SER A 413 23.54 21.06 0.40
C SER A 413 23.45 21.66 -1.01
N ARG A 414 22.40 21.30 -1.76
CA ARG A 414 22.21 21.70 -3.15
C ARG A 414 21.81 23.18 -3.30
N ILE A 415 21.21 23.77 -2.27
CA ILE A 415 20.92 25.19 -2.18
C ILE A 415 22.23 25.95 -1.90
N TYR A 416 23.08 25.44 -1.01
CA TYR A 416 24.39 26.04 -0.70
C TYR A 416 25.35 26.01 -1.89
N LEU A 417 25.29 24.96 -2.72
CA LEU A 417 26.00 24.92 -4.01
C LEU A 417 25.38 25.83 -5.08
N GLY A 418 24.17 26.34 -4.88
CA GLY A 418 23.48 27.19 -5.86
C GLY A 418 22.95 26.44 -7.09
N VAL A 419 22.70 25.14 -6.97
CA VAL A 419 22.32 24.27 -8.11
C VAL A 419 20.85 23.83 -8.10
N HIS A 420 20.14 23.99 -6.98
CA HIS A 420 18.73 23.63 -6.82
C HIS A 420 17.95 24.70 -6.05
N TRP A 421 16.63 24.67 -6.19
CA TRP A 421 15.66 25.45 -5.41
C TRP A 421 15.22 24.68 -4.16
N ASP A 422 14.71 25.37 -3.14
CA ASP A 422 14.24 24.69 -1.93
C ASP A 422 13.02 23.78 -2.16
N PHE A 423 12.10 24.17 -3.05
CA PHE A 423 11.00 23.29 -3.43
C PHE A 423 11.47 22.04 -4.19
N ASP A 424 12.64 22.07 -4.86
CA ASP A 424 13.22 20.86 -5.47
C ASP A 424 13.65 19.87 -4.38
N ASN A 425 14.09 20.38 -3.23
CA ASN A 425 14.50 19.60 -2.08
C ASN A 425 13.29 18.97 -1.38
N GLN A 426 12.35 19.79 -0.90
CA GLN A 426 11.23 19.32 -0.07
C GLN A 426 10.39 18.23 -0.76
N LEU A 427 10.02 18.47 -2.03
CA LEU A 427 9.17 17.54 -2.79
C LEU A 427 9.89 16.24 -3.14
N ALA A 428 11.18 16.31 -3.48
CA ALA A 428 11.95 15.10 -3.79
C ALA A 428 12.19 14.25 -2.54
N GLN A 429 12.38 14.86 -1.37
CA GLN A 429 12.45 14.09 -0.12
C GLN A 429 11.15 13.36 0.18
N GLN A 430 9.99 14.00 -0.05
CA GLN A 430 8.69 13.35 0.11
C GLN A 430 8.56 12.13 -0.82
N GLN A 431 8.96 12.25 -2.10
CA GLN A 431 8.96 11.13 -3.02
C GLN A 431 9.89 10.01 -2.55
N GLY A 432 11.12 10.35 -2.16
CA GLY A 432 12.11 9.38 -1.68
C GLY A 432 11.63 8.56 -0.48
N ARG A 433 11.08 9.23 0.54
CA ARG A 433 10.53 8.56 1.74
C ARG A 433 9.38 7.61 1.40
N GLY A 434 8.38 8.10 0.64
CA GLY A 434 7.25 7.25 0.27
C GLY A 434 7.65 6.01 -0.54
N ILE A 435 8.66 6.13 -1.41
CA ILE A 435 9.20 4.98 -2.17
C ILE A 435 9.89 4.00 -1.22
N ALA A 436 10.70 4.49 -0.27
CA ALA A 436 11.37 3.66 0.71
C ALA A 436 10.39 2.89 1.59
N ASP A 437 9.31 3.53 2.06
CA ASP A 437 8.26 2.87 2.84
C ASP A 437 7.64 1.72 2.05
N PHE A 438 7.23 1.99 0.81
CA PHE A 438 6.67 0.96 -0.07
C PHE A 438 7.66 -0.19 -0.35
N VAL A 439 8.93 0.12 -0.57
CA VAL A 439 9.98 -0.89 -0.80
C VAL A 439 10.14 -1.79 0.41
N THR A 440 10.25 -1.23 1.62
CA THR A 440 10.43 -2.02 2.85
C THR A 440 9.17 -2.81 3.22
N GLU A 441 7.97 -2.32 2.90
CA GLU A 441 6.70 -3.04 3.11
C GLU A 441 6.48 -4.21 2.15
N LYS A 442 7.09 -4.18 0.95
CA LYS A 442 6.79 -5.14 -0.12
C LYS A 442 7.90 -6.15 -0.39
N LEU A 443 9.15 -5.81 -0.10
CA LEU A 443 10.29 -6.68 -0.40
C LEU A 443 10.81 -7.40 0.84
N PHE A 444 11.29 -8.62 0.62
CA PHE A 444 12.07 -9.41 1.57
C PHE A 444 11.32 -9.58 2.89
N LEU A 445 10.09 -10.07 2.75
CA LEU A 445 9.26 -10.46 3.88
C LEU A 445 9.79 -11.81 4.40
N PRO A 446 9.84 -12.06 5.71
CA PRO A 446 10.31 -13.35 6.23
C PRO A 446 9.53 -14.55 5.66
N ILE A 447 10.22 -15.64 5.29
CA ILE A 447 9.62 -16.95 4.96
C ILE A 447 9.75 -17.82 6.22
N ASP A 448 8.62 -18.27 6.76
CA ASP A 448 8.51 -19.24 7.85
C ASP A 448 9.26 -18.94 9.15
N GLY A 449 8.65 -18.02 9.91
CA GLY A 449 8.58 -18.05 11.37
C GLY A 449 7.22 -17.46 11.75
N THR A 450 6.40 -18.23 12.46
CA THR A 450 5.06 -17.90 12.93
C THR A 450 5.07 -16.81 14.00
N GLU A 451 5.52 -15.61 13.66
CA GLU A 451 5.43 -14.48 14.59
C GLU A 451 4.28 -13.58 14.14
N THR A 452 3.18 -13.65 14.89
CA THR A 452 2.28 -12.49 14.99
C THR A 452 3.13 -11.37 15.61
N VAL A 453 3.37 -10.28 14.88
CA VAL A 453 4.25 -9.20 15.34
C VAL A 453 3.39 -8.07 15.87
N LEU A 454 3.53 -7.77 17.15
CA LEU A 454 3.01 -6.52 17.69
C LEU A 454 4.07 -5.43 17.60
N SER A 455 3.79 -4.37 16.88
CA SER A 455 4.65 -3.21 16.74
C SER A 455 4.11 -2.01 17.53
N VAL A 456 4.84 -1.57 18.55
CA VAL A 456 4.46 -0.39 19.34
C VAL A 456 5.36 0.79 18.97
N ARG A 457 4.77 1.85 18.39
CA ARG A 457 5.50 3.08 18.05
C ARG A 457 5.44 4.08 19.20
N LYS A 458 6.60 4.55 19.62
CA LYS A 458 6.75 5.54 20.69
C LYS A 458 6.85 6.95 20.10
N ASN A 459 6.39 7.92 20.87
CA ASN A 459 6.49 9.36 20.57
C ASN A 459 7.97 9.73 20.31
N GLY A 460 8.31 10.07 19.06
CA GLY A 460 9.68 10.38 18.64
C GLY A 460 10.68 9.22 18.73
N GLY A 461 10.22 7.96 18.61
CA GLY A 461 11.07 6.77 18.49
C GLY A 461 10.49 5.78 17.50
N GLY A 462 11.32 4.87 16.98
CA GLY A 462 10.87 3.92 15.97
C GLY A 462 10.02 2.76 16.51
N LEU A 463 9.64 1.85 15.61
CA LEU A 463 8.73 0.73 15.91
C LEU A 463 9.45 -0.31 16.79
N GLN A 464 8.89 -0.58 17.97
CA GLN A 464 9.29 -1.76 18.74
C GLN A 464 8.45 -2.96 18.31
N SER A 465 9.03 -3.84 17.50
CA SER A 465 8.44 -5.13 17.13
C SER A 465 8.57 -6.14 18.27
N ILE A 466 7.49 -6.86 18.56
CA ILE A 466 7.41 -7.89 19.58
C ILE A 466 6.83 -9.15 18.94
N ALA A 467 7.64 -10.20 18.90
CA ALA A 467 7.22 -11.54 18.59
C ALA A 467 6.13 -12.03 19.57
N LEU A 468 5.02 -12.53 19.04
CA LEU A 468 4.00 -13.23 19.81
C LEU A 468 4.06 -14.72 19.48
N ALA A 469 3.69 -15.56 20.46
CA ALA A 469 3.54 -17.00 20.25
C ALA A 469 2.32 -17.32 19.36
N ASP A 470 2.30 -18.52 18.79
CA ASP A 470 1.15 -19.10 18.10
C ASP A 470 -0.11 -19.06 19.01
N ASP A 471 -1.26 -18.67 18.47
CA ASP A 471 -2.56 -18.52 19.17
C ASP A 471 -2.58 -17.49 20.33
N ALA A 472 -1.72 -16.47 20.27
CA ALA A 472 -1.67 -15.45 21.32
C ALA A 472 -3.01 -14.73 21.52
N ASN A 473 -3.56 -14.81 22.73
CA ASN A 473 -4.69 -13.99 23.15
C ASN A 473 -4.17 -12.69 23.74
N VAL A 474 -4.07 -11.63 22.93
CA VAL A 474 -3.40 -10.39 23.31
C VAL A 474 -4.39 -9.43 23.97
N LEU A 475 -4.10 -9.02 25.19
CA LEU A 475 -4.80 -7.95 25.91
C LEU A 475 -3.94 -6.69 25.97
N ILE A 476 -4.40 -5.64 25.31
CA ILE A 476 -3.86 -4.28 25.49
C ILE A 476 -4.69 -3.58 26.55
N LYS A 477 -4.10 -3.32 27.71
CA LYS A 477 -4.81 -2.68 28.83
C LYS A 477 -4.05 -1.55 29.48
N ARG A 478 -4.79 -0.57 29.98
CA ARG A 478 -4.19 0.47 30.83
C ARG A 478 -3.92 -0.05 32.23
N VAL A 479 -2.71 0.18 32.73
CA VAL A 479 -2.30 -0.10 34.11
C VAL A 479 -1.65 1.15 34.70
N GLY A 480 -2.44 1.94 35.42
CA GLY A 480 -2.00 3.21 36.00
C GLY A 480 -1.74 4.28 34.93
N ALA A 481 -0.47 4.73 34.82
CA ALA A 481 -0.01 5.71 33.83
C ALA A 481 0.56 5.07 32.55
N ASN A 482 0.52 3.72 32.46
CA ASN A 482 1.08 2.97 31.35
C ASN A 482 -0.01 2.19 30.61
N VAL A 483 0.28 1.86 29.35
CA VAL A 483 -0.41 0.81 28.60
C VAL A 483 0.47 -0.44 28.66
N GLN A 484 -0.13 -1.55 29.07
CA GLN A 484 0.49 -2.87 29.02
C GLN A 484 -0.08 -3.63 27.83
N VAL A 485 0.81 -4.32 27.12
CA VAL A 485 0.45 -5.38 26.20
C VAL A 485 0.74 -6.68 26.92
N ILE A 486 -0.27 -7.52 27.01
CA ILE A 486 -0.23 -8.77 27.76
C ILE A 486 -0.65 -9.88 26.84
N ASP A 487 0.18 -10.91 26.70
CA ASP A 487 -0.32 -12.19 26.20
C ASP A 487 -1.07 -12.88 27.34
N GLN A 488 -2.40 -12.96 27.22
CA GLN A 488 -3.27 -13.56 28.22
C GLN A 488 -3.12 -15.09 28.29
N SER A 489 -2.67 -15.74 27.21
CA SER A 489 -2.46 -17.19 27.19
C SER A 489 -1.35 -17.59 28.17
N THR A 490 -0.29 -16.77 28.23
CA THR A 490 0.85 -16.97 29.13
C THR A 490 0.85 -16.06 30.36
N SER A 491 -0.08 -15.10 30.42
CA SER A 491 -0.09 -13.99 31.41
C SER A 491 1.19 -13.14 31.40
N THR A 492 1.91 -13.12 30.30
CA THR A 492 3.19 -12.39 30.15
C THR A 492 2.93 -10.94 29.77
N VAL A 493 3.55 -9.99 30.47
CA VAL A 493 3.57 -8.58 30.04
C VAL A 493 4.66 -8.43 28.99
N LEU A 494 4.24 -8.34 27.74
CA LEU A 494 5.09 -8.22 26.56
C LEU A 494 5.65 -6.80 26.41
N CYS A 495 4.81 -5.81 26.73
CA CYS A 495 5.19 -4.40 26.65
C CYS A 495 4.55 -3.61 27.79
N ASN A 496 5.24 -2.57 28.26
CA ASN A 496 4.74 -1.67 29.30
C ASN A 496 5.21 -0.24 29.00
N VAL A 497 4.39 0.53 28.31
CA VAL A 497 4.75 1.86 27.79
C VAL A 497 4.05 2.96 28.58
N PRO A 498 4.74 4.01 29.03
CA PRO A 498 4.11 5.19 29.58
C PRO A 498 3.18 5.85 28.55
N MET A 499 1.93 6.13 28.91
CA MET A 499 0.95 6.72 27.98
C MET A 499 1.46 8.01 27.34
N ALA A 500 2.16 8.88 28.09
CA ALA A 500 2.71 10.13 27.57
C ALA A 500 3.74 9.97 26.44
N LYS A 501 4.16 8.73 26.12
CA LYS A 501 5.13 8.40 25.08
C LYS A 501 4.53 7.52 23.97
N MET A 502 3.21 7.42 23.86
CA MET A 502 2.55 6.55 22.88
C MET A 502 1.82 7.38 21.83
N GLU A 503 2.01 7.07 20.56
CA GLU A 503 1.31 7.72 19.43
C GLU A 503 0.58 6.71 18.55
N HIS A 504 1.19 5.54 18.33
CA HIS A 504 0.66 4.50 17.44
C HIS A 504 0.84 3.13 18.08
N ILE A 505 -0.20 2.30 18.03
CA ILE A 505 -0.11 0.85 18.23
C ILE A 505 -0.42 0.20 16.88
N VAL A 506 0.51 -0.58 16.33
CA VAL A 506 0.29 -1.35 15.11
C VAL A 506 0.40 -2.83 15.46
N LEU A 507 -0.67 -3.60 15.25
CA LEU A 507 -0.63 -5.05 15.36
C LEU A 507 -0.57 -5.62 13.95
N ASP A 508 0.41 -6.47 13.64
CA ASP A 508 0.50 -7.12 12.33
C ASP A 508 0.33 -8.64 12.47
N VAL A 509 -0.85 -9.14 12.10
CA VAL A 509 -1.28 -10.52 12.24
C VAL A 509 -1.09 -11.24 10.90
N ARG A 510 0.04 -11.95 10.73
CA ARG A 510 0.44 -12.49 9.43
C ARG A 510 0.21 -14.00 9.25
N ASN A 511 -0.38 -14.69 10.23
CA ASN A 511 -0.28 -16.15 10.33
C ASN A 511 -1.49 -16.95 9.79
N GLY A 512 -2.57 -16.32 9.30
CA GLY A 512 -3.73 -17.06 8.76
C GLY A 512 -4.30 -18.13 9.70
N GLN A 513 -4.19 -17.94 11.01
CA GLN A 513 -4.67 -18.80 12.09
C GLN A 513 -5.40 -17.91 13.11
N GLN A 514 -6.51 -18.37 13.71
CA GLN A 514 -7.41 -17.57 14.55
C GLN A 514 -6.72 -16.94 15.77
N ASN A 515 -6.45 -15.64 15.74
CA ASN A 515 -5.98 -14.87 16.88
C ASN A 515 -7.10 -14.01 17.48
N MET A 516 -7.13 -13.90 18.82
CA MET A 516 -8.05 -13.03 19.55
C MET A 516 -7.29 -11.82 20.10
N LEU A 517 -7.62 -10.63 19.62
CA LEU A 517 -7.12 -9.37 20.17
C LEU A 517 -8.19 -8.70 21.02
N THR A 518 -7.89 -8.44 22.29
CA THR A 518 -8.73 -7.63 23.18
C THR A 518 -8.05 -6.30 23.51
N ILE A 519 -8.74 -5.19 23.28
CA ILE A 519 -8.28 -3.86 23.68
C ILE A 519 -9.17 -3.34 24.81
N ASP A 520 -8.64 -3.22 26.03
CA ASP A 520 -9.34 -2.71 27.23
C ASP A 520 -8.57 -1.55 27.89
N LEU A 521 -8.75 -0.34 27.35
CA LEU A 521 -7.97 0.82 27.79
C LEU A 521 -8.47 1.52 29.05
N ASN A 522 -9.61 1.11 29.64
CA ASN A 522 -10.22 1.67 30.87
C ASN A 522 -10.28 3.22 30.98
N ALA A 523 -11.14 3.76 31.86
CA ALA A 523 -11.50 5.18 31.86
C ALA A 523 -10.31 6.15 32.12
N GLY A 524 -9.90 6.88 31.07
CA GLY A 524 -9.13 8.12 31.16
C GLY A 524 -8.62 8.61 29.80
N PRO A 525 -8.22 9.88 29.67
CA PRO A 525 -7.78 10.44 28.39
C PRO A 525 -6.50 9.76 27.89
N LEU A 526 -6.49 9.40 26.60
CA LEU A 526 -5.28 9.03 25.88
C LEU A 526 -4.54 10.30 25.40
N PRO A 527 -3.26 10.20 25.05
CA PRO A 527 -2.55 11.26 24.32
C PRO A 527 -3.25 11.56 22.99
N THR A 528 -3.08 12.77 22.48
CA THR A 528 -3.63 13.20 21.19
C THR A 528 -2.49 13.77 20.33
N PRO A 529 -2.28 13.29 19.09
CA PRO A 529 -3.00 12.19 18.42
C PRO A 529 -2.59 10.81 18.98
N PHE A 530 -3.54 9.87 18.99
CA PHE A 530 -3.27 8.46 19.27
C PHE A 530 -4.12 7.58 18.36
N THR A 531 -3.47 6.60 17.73
CA THR A 531 -4.05 5.69 16.75
C THR A 531 -3.74 4.23 17.12
N ILE A 532 -4.65 3.35 16.72
CA ILE A 532 -4.47 1.90 16.78
C ILE A 532 -4.77 1.38 15.38
N ASP A 533 -3.78 0.75 14.77
CA ASP A 533 -3.88 0.05 13.50
C ASP A 533 -3.73 -1.45 13.77
N VAL A 534 -4.63 -2.27 13.23
CA VAL A 534 -4.45 -3.72 13.15
C VAL A 534 -4.34 -4.06 11.67
N LEU A 535 -3.20 -4.61 11.27
CA LEU A 535 -2.80 -4.99 9.93
C LEU A 535 -2.67 -6.53 9.89
N GLY A 536 -2.86 -7.15 8.72
CA GLY A 536 -2.66 -8.59 8.56
C GLY A 536 -3.94 -9.42 8.68
N GLY A 537 -3.98 -10.54 7.96
CA GLY A 537 -5.15 -11.35 7.62
C GLY A 537 -4.93 -11.90 6.22
N THR A 538 -4.60 -13.19 6.13
CA THR A 538 -4.63 -13.97 4.88
C THR A 538 -5.26 -15.35 5.14
N GLY A 539 -6.09 -15.46 6.18
CA GLY A 539 -6.70 -16.72 6.56
C GLY A 539 -7.97 -16.51 7.37
N ASP A 540 -9.01 -17.27 7.01
CA ASP A 540 -10.35 -17.24 7.59
C ASP A 540 -10.33 -17.29 9.14
N GLY A 541 -10.91 -16.26 9.80
CA GLY A 541 -11.38 -16.32 11.21
C GLY A 541 -10.57 -15.59 12.29
N ASP A 542 -9.78 -14.56 11.97
CA ASP A 542 -9.17 -13.67 12.99
C ASP A 542 -10.21 -12.75 13.65
N SER A 543 -10.14 -12.50 14.96
CA SER A 543 -11.15 -11.72 15.70
C SER A 543 -10.55 -10.59 16.53
N VAL A 544 -10.92 -9.34 16.21
CA VAL A 544 -10.59 -8.15 17.02
C VAL A 544 -11.79 -7.69 17.85
N VAL A 545 -11.61 -7.61 19.17
CA VAL A 545 -12.62 -7.14 20.15
C VAL A 545 -12.12 -5.89 20.88
N VAL A 546 -12.85 -4.78 20.73
CA VAL A 546 -12.55 -3.52 21.44
C VAL A 546 -13.53 -3.33 22.61
N LEU A 547 -13.00 -3.21 23.83
CA LEU A 547 -13.74 -3.02 25.06
C LEU A 547 -13.39 -1.65 25.70
N GLY A 548 -14.39 -0.81 25.95
CA GLY A 548 -14.27 0.36 26.84
C GLY A 548 -14.19 1.75 26.18
N SER A 549 -14.17 2.78 27.05
CA SER A 549 -14.33 4.20 26.72
C SER A 549 -12.98 4.93 26.59
N ALA A 550 -12.38 4.95 25.40
CA ALA A 550 -11.13 5.68 25.13
C ALA A 550 -11.35 6.89 24.21
N ARG A 551 -10.53 7.93 24.36
CA ARG A 551 -10.44 9.07 23.42
C ARG A 551 -9.34 8.80 22.39
N ALA A 552 -9.67 8.15 21.28
CA ALA A 552 -8.79 8.09 20.11
C ALA A 552 -9.33 9.06 19.03
N GLU A 553 -8.47 9.62 18.18
CA GLU A 553 -8.94 10.44 17.04
C GLU A 553 -9.43 9.57 15.88
N LEU A 554 -8.89 8.34 15.75
CA LEU A 554 -9.23 7.38 14.69
C LEU A 554 -8.92 5.94 15.15
N LEU A 555 -9.85 5.01 14.90
CA LEU A 555 -9.65 3.56 15.06
C LEU A 555 -9.80 2.89 13.69
N ARG A 556 -8.77 2.18 13.24
CA ARG A 556 -8.77 1.41 11.98
C ARG A 556 -8.51 -0.05 12.28
N LEU A 557 -9.43 -0.91 11.86
CA LEU A 557 -9.32 -2.35 12.02
C LEU A 557 -9.33 -2.96 10.63
N HIS A 558 -8.29 -3.74 10.31
CA HIS A 558 -8.20 -4.52 9.09
C HIS A 558 -8.19 -6.01 9.41
N GLY A 559 -8.99 -6.80 8.69
CA GLY A 559 -9.07 -8.26 8.85
C GLY A 559 -10.40 -8.87 8.40
N ASP A 560 -10.41 -10.21 8.31
CA ASP A 560 -11.46 -11.00 7.65
C ASP A 560 -12.67 -11.31 8.58
N GLU A 561 -12.55 -11.15 9.92
CA GLU A 561 -13.69 -11.12 10.84
C GLU A 561 -13.52 -10.03 11.91
N LEU A 562 -14.55 -9.21 12.11
CA LEU A 562 -14.42 -7.98 12.89
C LEU A 562 -15.66 -7.69 13.74
N SER A 563 -15.53 -7.77 15.07
CA SER A 563 -16.70 -7.73 15.97
C SER A 563 -16.67 -6.61 17.01
N LEU A 564 -17.75 -5.83 17.05
CA LEU A 564 -18.04 -4.86 18.11
C LEU A 564 -19.14 -5.40 19.06
N GLY A 565 -18.72 -6.26 20.00
CA GLY A 565 -19.28 -6.54 21.34
C GLY A 565 -20.79 -6.86 21.52
N ALA A 566 -21.09 -8.07 22.04
CA ALA A 566 -22.44 -8.58 22.37
C ALA A 566 -22.76 -8.72 23.89
N GLN A 567 -21.98 -8.11 24.80
CA GLN A 567 -22.21 -8.19 26.25
C GLN A 567 -22.14 -6.77 26.85
N SER A 568 -23.31 -6.10 26.91
CA SER A 568 -23.52 -4.71 27.37
C SER A 568 -22.78 -4.36 28.69
N PRO A 569 -22.22 -3.14 28.84
CA PRO A 569 -22.91 -1.89 28.55
C PRO A 569 -22.25 -1.03 27.46
N THR A 570 -23.11 -0.35 26.70
CA THR A 570 -22.91 0.87 25.91
C THR A 570 -21.44 1.26 25.60
N ILE A 571 -21.02 1.10 24.34
CA ILE A 571 -19.73 1.61 23.85
C ILE A 571 -19.80 3.14 23.74
N TYR A 572 -19.37 3.81 24.81
CA TYR A 572 -19.28 5.27 24.90
C TYR A 572 -17.84 5.74 24.62
N LEU A 573 -17.52 6.11 23.36
CA LEU A 573 -16.28 6.79 22.92
C LEU A 573 -16.53 8.30 22.71
N PRO A 574 -16.57 9.13 23.77
CA PRO A 574 -16.77 10.56 23.61
C PRO A 574 -15.57 11.20 22.89
N GLY A 575 -15.77 11.70 21.67
CA GLY A 575 -14.77 12.44 20.89
C GLY A 575 -14.24 11.76 19.62
N VAL A 576 -14.67 10.53 19.31
CA VAL A 576 -14.42 9.88 18.00
C VAL A 576 -15.52 10.31 17.03
N GLU A 577 -15.17 10.96 15.91
CA GLU A 577 -16.13 11.46 14.92
C GLU A 577 -16.51 10.38 13.88
N VAL A 578 -15.55 9.52 13.51
CA VAL A 578 -15.71 8.42 12.53
C VAL A 578 -14.93 7.17 12.96
N VAL A 579 -15.52 5.99 12.82
CA VAL A 579 -14.84 4.68 12.94
C VAL A 579 -14.81 4.02 11.57
N THR A 580 -13.65 3.55 11.09
CA THR A 580 -13.56 2.81 9.82
C THR A 580 -13.08 1.38 10.08
N LEU A 581 -13.87 0.42 9.62
CA LEU A 581 -13.60 -1.01 9.62
C LEU A 581 -13.38 -1.41 8.15
N ALA A 582 -12.20 -1.91 7.78
CA ALA A 582 -11.86 -2.17 6.39
C ALA A 582 -11.24 -3.55 6.19
N GLY A 583 -11.98 -4.41 5.51
CA GLY A 583 -11.55 -5.68 4.96
C GLY A 583 -10.43 -5.57 3.92
N LYS A 584 -9.96 -6.72 3.44
CA LYS A 584 -8.98 -6.84 2.33
C LYS A 584 -9.66 -7.62 1.20
N ALA A 585 -8.93 -7.91 0.11
CA ALA A 585 -9.41 -8.90 -0.85
C ALA A 585 -9.55 -10.28 -0.15
N GLY A 586 -10.78 -10.82 -0.09
CA GLY A 586 -11.15 -11.98 0.71
C GLY A 586 -12.64 -11.98 1.03
N ASN A 587 -13.15 -13.05 1.68
CA ASN A 587 -14.51 -13.06 2.21
C ASN A 587 -14.47 -12.56 3.66
N ASP A 588 -15.05 -11.40 3.92
CA ASP A 588 -14.94 -10.72 5.20
C ASP A 588 -16.27 -10.72 5.97
N SER A 589 -16.23 -10.70 7.31
CA SER A 589 -17.43 -10.69 8.16
C SER A 589 -17.37 -9.59 9.22
N PHE A 590 -18.22 -8.56 9.08
CA PHE A 590 -18.34 -7.43 9.99
C PHE A 590 -19.52 -7.61 10.94
N HIS A 591 -19.30 -7.63 12.25
CA HIS A 591 -20.36 -7.80 13.26
C HIS A 591 -20.51 -6.55 14.14
N LEU A 592 -21.64 -5.85 14.03
CA LEU A 592 -21.99 -4.67 14.85
C LEU A 592 -23.13 -5.03 15.82
N LEU A 593 -22.81 -5.46 17.05
CA LEU A 593 -23.80 -6.10 17.95
C LEU A 593 -24.22 -5.26 19.17
N GLY A 594 -23.91 -3.95 19.21
CA GLY A 594 -24.16 -3.10 20.37
C GLY A 594 -24.58 -1.66 20.07
N ASN A 595 -25.30 -1.03 21.01
CA ASN A 595 -25.89 0.30 20.87
C ASN A 595 -24.82 1.43 20.87
N GLN A 596 -24.37 1.81 19.66
CA GLN A 596 -23.37 2.86 19.41
C GLN A 596 -24.02 4.25 19.31
N THR A 597 -24.12 5.07 20.36
CA THR A 597 -24.79 6.38 20.21
C THR A 597 -23.86 7.48 19.66
N GLY A 598 -24.27 8.18 18.59
CA GLY A 598 -23.78 9.51 18.20
C GLY A 598 -22.50 9.58 17.33
N ARG A 599 -22.30 8.65 16.37
CA ARG A 599 -21.12 8.59 15.47
C ARG A 599 -21.47 8.13 14.05
N SER A 600 -20.51 8.22 13.11
CA SER A 600 -20.52 7.49 11.82
C SER A 600 -19.57 6.28 11.87
N ILE A 601 -20.02 5.13 11.35
CA ILE A 601 -19.25 3.90 11.20
C ILE A 601 -19.16 3.58 9.70
N ASN A 602 -17.94 3.44 9.18
CA ASN A 602 -17.68 3.10 7.80
C ASN A 602 -17.18 1.66 7.74
N LEU A 603 -17.89 0.78 7.03
CA LEU A 603 -17.50 -0.60 6.73
C LEU A 603 -17.02 -0.67 5.29
N GLN A 604 -15.89 -1.31 5.01
CA GLN A 604 -15.32 -1.45 3.67
C GLN A 604 -14.97 -2.93 3.42
N GLY A 605 -15.66 -3.62 2.51
CA GLY A 605 -15.41 -5.04 2.21
C GLY A 605 -14.34 -5.30 1.14
N ASP A 606 -14.19 -4.38 0.19
CA ASP A 606 -13.28 -4.52 -0.97
C ASP A 606 -13.74 -5.61 -1.97
N SER A 607 -13.11 -6.78 -2.02
CA SER A 607 -13.44 -7.79 -3.04
C SER A 607 -13.51 -9.19 -2.46
N GLY A 608 -14.60 -9.92 -2.72
CA GLY A 608 -14.88 -11.25 -2.20
C GLY A 608 -16.34 -11.34 -1.76
N ASN A 609 -16.76 -12.37 -1.02
CA ASN A 609 -18.15 -12.52 -0.59
C ASN A 609 -18.28 -12.14 0.89
N ASP A 610 -18.73 -10.93 1.16
CA ASP A 610 -18.69 -10.34 2.48
C ASP A 610 -20.02 -10.46 3.24
N VAL A 611 -19.96 -10.36 4.57
CA VAL A 611 -21.12 -10.42 5.46
C VAL A 611 -21.10 -9.26 6.45
N TYR A 612 -22.11 -8.40 6.38
CA TYR A 612 -22.29 -7.26 7.27
C TYR A 612 -23.43 -7.55 8.25
N LYS A 613 -23.13 -8.08 9.44
CA LYS A 613 -24.12 -8.36 10.49
C LYS A 613 -24.36 -7.13 11.36
N ILE A 614 -25.57 -6.58 11.33
CA ILE A 614 -25.95 -5.34 11.98
C ILE A 614 -27.06 -5.61 13.02
N GLY A 615 -26.76 -5.40 14.30
CA GLY A 615 -27.73 -5.38 15.39
C GLY A 615 -28.17 -3.96 15.75
N THR A 616 -28.66 -3.72 16.98
CA THR A 616 -29.10 -2.38 17.42
C THR A 616 -27.96 -1.35 17.39
N HIS A 617 -28.07 -0.27 16.60
CA HIS A 617 -27.01 0.73 16.44
C HIS A 617 -27.50 2.19 16.58
N GLY A 618 -26.89 3.00 17.45
CA GLY A 618 -27.25 4.44 17.58
C GLY A 618 -26.46 5.40 16.67
N ALA A 619 -25.83 4.88 15.61
CA ALA A 619 -24.84 5.54 14.76
C ALA A 619 -25.25 5.48 13.28
N ALA A 620 -24.81 6.46 12.49
CA ALA A 620 -24.87 6.36 11.03
C ALA A 620 -23.89 5.27 10.55
N ILE A 621 -24.30 4.44 9.60
CA ILE A 621 -23.49 3.37 9.03
C ILE A 621 -23.32 3.65 7.54
N VAL A 622 -22.09 3.56 7.03
CA VAL A 622 -21.76 3.64 5.61
C VAL A 622 -21.06 2.34 5.23
N ILE A 623 -21.62 1.57 4.30
CA ILE A 623 -21.02 0.33 3.78
C ILE A 623 -20.48 0.61 2.38
N THR A 624 -19.20 0.36 2.15
CA THR A 624 -18.55 0.50 0.84
C THR A 624 -18.07 -0.85 0.35
N ASP A 625 -18.46 -1.23 -0.87
CA ASP A 625 -18.07 -2.52 -1.43
C ASP A 625 -17.78 -2.43 -2.94
N SER A 626 -16.89 -3.29 -3.44
CA SER A 626 -16.35 -3.17 -4.80
C SER A 626 -16.51 -4.40 -5.69
N ALA A 627 -16.65 -5.63 -5.15
CA ALA A 627 -16.98 -6.83 -5.93
C ALA A 627 -17.30 -8.04 -5.04
N GLY A 628 -18.34 -8.82 -5.36
CA GLY A 628 -18.68 -9.94 -4.49
C GLY A 628 -20.03 -10.58 -4.71
N THR A 629 -20.37 -11.49 -3.80
CA THR A 629 -21.75 -11.88 -3.48
C THR A 629 -21.96 -11.59 -2.00
N ASP A 630 -22.40 -10.37 -1.72
CA ASP A 630 -22.29 -9.79 -0.39
C ASP A 630 -23.63 -9.86 0.36
N THR A 631 -23.58 -9.99 1.68
CA THR A 631 -24.78 -10.18 2.52
C THR A 631 -24.87 -9.12 3.60
N LEU A 632 -25.96 -8.38 3.63
CA LEU A 632 -26.36 -7.54 4.75
C LEU A 632 -27.31 -8.33 5.67
N ASP A 633 -26.98 -8.49 6.95
CA ASP A 633 -27.64 -9.41 7.88
C ASP A 633 -28.10 -8.73 9.17
N PHE A 634 -29.41 -8.71 9.41
CA PHE A 634 -30.06 -8.10 10.57
C PHE A 634 -30.58 -9.13 11.59
N SER A 635 -30.10 -10.36 11.55
CA SER A 635 -30.57 -11.46 12.42
C SER A 635 -30.41 -11.19 13.93
N PHE A 636 -29.59 -10.20 14.30
CA PHE A 636 -29.37 -9.74 15.68
C PHE A 636 -30.06 -8.41 16.00
N ALA A 637 -30.79 -7.81 15.07
CA ALA A 637 -31.59 -6.62 15.33
C ALA A 637 -32.68 -6.92 16.37
N THR A 638 -32.97 -5.92 17.20
CA THR A 638 -33.88 -6.07 18.34
C THR A 638 -35.28 -5.54 18.06
N ALA A 639 -35.54 -5.11 16.83
CA ALA A 639 -36.80 -4.68 16.29
C ALA A 639 -36.75 -4.74 14.76
N ALA A 640 -37.90 -4.50 14.14
CA ALA A 640 -38.09 -4.51 12.69
C ALA A 640 -37.18 -3.51 11.96
N VAL A 641 -36.67 -3.92 10.79
CA VAL A 641 -35.81 -3.12 9.91
C VAL A 641 -36.51 -2.79 8.59
N GLU A 642 -36.15 -1.65 7.98
CA GLU A 642 -36.67 -1.24 6.68
C GLU A 642 -35.50 -0.89 5.76
N VAL A 643 -35.17 -1.79 4.83
CA VAL A 643 -33.92 -1.74 4.04
C VAL A 643 -34.23 -1.86 2.55
N ASP A 644 -33.62 -0.99 1.76
CA ASP A 644 -33.72 -1.00 0.30
C ASP A 644 -32.34 -1.05 -0.33
N LEU A 645 -31.95 -2.17 -0.95
CA LEU A 645 -30.61 -2.30 -1.52
C LEU A 645 -30.38 -1.40 -2.75
N ALA A 646 -31.42 -0.86 -3.39
CA ALA A 646 -31.30 0.04 -4.53
C ALA A 646 -31.08 1.52 -4.12
N LEU A 647 -31.35 1.87 -2.86
CA LEU A 647 -31.14 3.22 -2.35
C LEU A 647 -29.68 3.45 -1.92
N SER A 648 -28.95 4.20 -2.74
CA SER A 648 -27.59 4.68 -2.44
C SER A 648 -27.53 5.90 -1.50
N ALA A 649 -28.68 6.53 -1.22
CA ALA A 649 -28.80 7.61 -0.23
C ALA A 649 -29.02 7.03 1.17
N GLY A 650 -28.65 7.77 2.22
CA GLY A 650 -28.85 7.34 3.60
C GLY A 650 -30.32 7.05 3.93
N GLN A 651 -30.61 5.80 4.30
CA GLN A 651 -31.93 5.26 4.64
C GLN A 651 -32.14 5.40 6.15
N VAL A 652 -33.27 5.97 6.58
CA VAL A 652 -33.59 6.11 8.01
C VAL A 652 -34.17 4.81 8.52
N GLN A 653 -33.53 4.20 9.52
CA GLN A 653 -33.96 2.93 10.10
C GLN A 653 -34.96 3.15 11.26
N PRO A 654 -36.13 2.50 11.28
CA PRO A 654 -37.21 2.80 12.24
C PRO A 654 -36.87 2.54 13.72
N ASP A 655 -35.98 1.60 14.04
CA ASP A 655 -35.71 1.17 15.42
C ASP A 655 -34.58 1.93 16.14
N VAL A 656 -33.90 2.86 15.46
CA VAL A 656 -32.58 3.36 15.90
C VAL A 656 -32.42 4.88 15.94
N GLY A 657 -33.50 5.66 16.13
CA GLY A 657 -33.42 7.13 16.15
C GLY A 657 -33.07 7.71 14.77
N ASP A 658 -32.85 9.02 14.63
CA ASP A 658 -32.63 9.72 13.35
C ASP A 658 -31.31 9.33 12.60
N ASN A 659 -30.90 8.05 12.61
CA ASN A 659 -29.66 7.53 12.06
C ASN A 659 -29.86 6.95 10.66
N THR A 660 -28.80 7.02 9.84
CA THR A 660 -28.83 6.61 8.43
C THR A 660 -27.96 5.39 8.15
N LEU A 661 -28.47 4.43 7.40
CA LEU A 661 -27.69 3.39 6.71
C LEU A 661 -27.45 3.84 5.26
N GLN A 662 -26.20 3.95 4.84
CA GLN A 662 -25.84 4.30 3.47
C GLN A 662 -25.07 3.15 2.84
N LEU A 663 -25.51 2.71 1.65
CA LEU A 663 -24.87 1.66 0.87
C LEU A 663 -24.18 2.31 -0.34
N THR A 664 -22.85 2.18 -0.42
CA THR A 664 -22.01 2.64 -1.53
C THR A 664 -21.24 1.46 -2.13
N GLY A 665 -21.97 0.56 -2.79
CA GLY A 665 -21.44 -0.69 -3.35
C GLY A 665 -22.59 -1.55 -3.86
N LEU A 666 -22.29 -2.76 -4.33
CA LEU A 666 -23.29 -3.77 -4.69
C LEU A 666 -23.43 -4.73 -3.50
N ILE A 667 -24.61 -4.75 -2.86
CA ILE A 667 -24.97 -5.80 -1.91
C ILE A 667 -25.95 -6.74 -2.63
N ASP A 668 -25.68 -8.04 -2.59
CA ASP A 668 -26.48 -9.04 -3.31
C ASP A 668 -27.58 -9.65 -2.44
N ASN A 669 -27.32 -9.83 -1.13
CA ASN A 669 -28.20 -10.59 -0.26
C ASN A 669 -28.61 -9.77 0.98
N LEU A 670 -29.82 -10.04 1.47
CA LEU A 670 -30.41 -9.35 2.60
C LEU A 670 -31.08 -10.34 3.54
N ASP A 671 -30.68 -10.34 4.80
CA ASP A 671 -31.29 -11.13 5.87
C ASP A 671 -31.94 -10.18 6.88
N GLY A 672 -33.21 -10.43 7.17
CA GLY A 672 -34.02 -9.69 8.12
C GLY A 672 -33.69 -9.99 9.58
N SER A 673 -34.51 -9.45 10.45
CA SER A 673 -34.53 -9.63 11.89
C SER A 673 -35.48 -10.77 12.29
N ALA A 674 -35.99 -10.76 13.52
CA ALA A 674 -37.03 -11.70 13.98
C ALA A 674 -38.37 -10.97 14.24
N PHE A 675 -38.58 -9.84 13.55
CA PHE A 675 -39.72 -8.94 13.69
C PHE A 675 -40.23 -8.56 12.30
N ASP A 676 -41.44 -7.98 12.24
CA ASP A 676 -42.13 -7.56 11.01
C ASP A 676 -41.29 -6.57 10.14
N ASP A 677 -40.48 -7.09 9.24
CA ASP A 677 -39.49 -6.34 8.46
C ASP A 677 -40.04 -5.83 7.11
N LYS A 678 -39.32 -4.89 6.52
CA LYS A 678 -39.50 -4.46 5.12
C LYS A 678 -38.17 -4.53 4.39
N LEU A 679 -38.02 -5.50 3.51
CA LEU A 679 -36.76 -5.79 2.82
C LEU A 679 -36.95 -5.70 1.31
N PHE A 680 -36.21 -4.81 0.67
CA PHE A 680 -36.28 -4.57 -0.77
C PHE A 680 -34.90 -4.82 -1.40
N GLY A 681 -34.89 -5.66 -2.44
CA GLY A 681 -33.73 -6.00 -3.25
C GLY A 681 -33.27 -4.87 -4.15
N ASN A 682 -32.50 -5.21 -5.19
CA ASN A 682 -32.03 -4.28 -6.21
C ASN A 682 -32.18 -4.90 -7.60
N THR A 683 -31.40 -4.46 -8.59
CA THR A 683 -31.50 -4.98 -9.97
C THR A 683 -30.64 -6.22 -10.23
N LEU A 684 -30.03 -6.79 -9.19
CA LEU A 684 -29.23 -8.02 -9.25
C LEU A 684 -30.07 -9.21 -8.78
N GLY A 685 -29.61 -10.44 -9.05
CA GLY A 685 -30.24 -11.62 -8.47
C GLY A 685 -29.97 -11.69 -6.97
N ASN A 686 -30.97 -11.38 -6.15
CA ASN A 686 -30.85 -11.27 -4.71
C ASN A 686 -31.29 -12.53 -3.97
N ARG A 687 -30.67 -12.80 -2.81
CA ARG A 687 -31.20 -13.73 -1.80
C ARG A 687 -31.75 -12.93 -0.62
N ILE A 688 -33.06 -13.01 -0.38
CA ILE A 688 -33.75 -12.27 0.68
C ILE A 688 -34.39 -13.26 1.66
N ARG A 689 -34.16 -13.11 2.97
CA ARG A 689 -34.83 -13.91 4.03
C ARG A 689 -35.46 -12.99 5.08
N GLY A 690 -36.75 -13.14 5.34
CA GLY A 690 -37.46 -12.40 6.40
C GLY A 690 -37.23 -13.00 7.80
N PHE A 691 -37.16 -14.32 7.88
CA PHE A 691 -37.05 -15.13 9.10
C PHE A 691 -38.35 -15.24 9.91
N ALA A 692 -38.63 -14.37 10.87
CA ALA A 692 -39.81 -14.48 11.71
C ALA A 692 -40.43 -13.10 11.87
N GLY A 693 -41.76 -13.02 11.93
CA GLY A 693 -42.45 -11.74 11.83
C GLY A 693 -43.32 -11.71 10.59
N ASN A 694 -44.25 -10.76 10.51
CA ASN A 694 -45.05 -10.57 9.30
C ASN A 694 -44.28 -9.62 8.37
N ASP A 695 -43.54 -10.20 7.43
CA ASP A 695 -42.55 -9.47 6.66
C ASP A 695 -43.10 -8.97 5.32
N ILE A 696 -42.48 -7.90 4.82
CA ILE A 696 -42.72 -7.32 3.51
C ILE A 696 -41.44 -7.45 2.69
N LEU A 697 -41.43 -8.33 1.69
CA LEU A 697 -40.24 -8.66 0.93
C LEU A 697 -40.42 -8.35 -0.56
N ARG A 698 -39.46 -7.67 -1.20
CA ARG A 698 -39.44 -7.46 -2.67
C ARG A 698 -38.09 -7.81 -3.27
N GLY A 699 -38.06 -8.61 -4.34
CA GLY A 699 -36.84 -8.91 -5.10
C GLY A 699 -36.40 -7.77 -6.03
N GLU A 700 -37.36 -6.96 -6.50
CA GLU A 700 -37.19 -5.90 -7.49
C GLU A 700 -36.86 -6.42 -8.90
N GLY A 701 -35.60 -6.63 -9.26
CA GLY A 701 -35.27 -7.17 -10.56
C GLY A 701 -34.02 -8.04 -10.52
N GLY A 702 -34.00 -9.15 -11.23
CA GLY A 702 -32.98 -10.17 -11.00
C GLY A 702 -33.59 -11.55 -11.18
N ASN A 703 -32.85 -12.61 -10.86
CA ASN A 703 -33.49 -13.90 -10.62
C ASN A 703 -33.33 -14.17 -9.14
N ASP A 704 -34.37 -13.86 -8.38
CA ASP A 704 -34.27 -13.72 -6.94
C ASP A 704 -34.64 -15.02 -6.23
N VAL A 705 -34.16 -15.16 -5.00
CA VAL A 705 -34.57 -16.20 -4.06
C VAL A 705 -35.06 -15.52 -2.80
N VAL A 706 -36.38 -15.48 -2.62
CA VAL A 706 -37.03 -14.79 -1.50
C VAL A 706 -37.72 -15.81 -0.59
N ASP A 707 -37.46 -15.75 0.70
CA ASP A 707 -38.01 -16.65 1.73
C ASP A 707 -38.62 -15.81 2.86
N GLY A 708 -39.94 -15.88 3.03
CA GLY A 708 -40.69 -15.18 4.09
C GLY A 708 -40.26 -15.66 5.46
N GLY A 709 -40.53 -16.93 5.74
CA GLY A 709 -40.14 -17.58 6.98
C GLY A 709 -41.36 -17.90 7.84
N GLU A 710 -41.38 -17.47 9.09
CA GLU A 710 -42.52 -17.64 10.00
C GLU A 710 -43.31 -16.33 10.12
N GLY A 711 -44.57 -16.31 9.69
CA GLY A 711 -45.37 -15.08 9.73
C GLY A 711 -46.50 -15.08 8.72
N GLU A 712 -47.29 -14.01 8.69
CA GLU A 712 -48.13 -13.70 7.53
C GLU A 712 -47.36 -12.74 6.62
N ASP A 713 -46.65 -13.28 5.63
CA ASP A 713 -45.72 -12.52 4.81
C ASP A 713 -46.34 -11.98 3.52
N ILE A 714 -45.84 -10.85 3.02
CA ILE A 714 -46.18 -10.29 1.71
C ILE A 714 -44.91 -10.24 0.88
N ILE A 715 -44.86 -11.05 -0.18
CA ILE A 715 -43.67 -11.24 -0.99
C ILE A 715 -43.94 -10.94 -2.47
N LEU A 716 -43.12 -10.08 -3.07
CA LEU A 716 -43.14 -9.77 -4.50
C LEU A 716 -41.77 -10.12 -5.13
N GLY A 717 -41.74 -11.02 -6.12
CA GLY A 717 -40.51 -11.37 -6.84
C GLY A 717 -39.99 -10.18 -7.64
N GLY A 718 -40.84 -9.63 -8.50
CA GLY A 718 -40.47 -8.47 -9.32
C GLY A 718 -40.13 -8.92 -10.73
N VAL A 719 -39.05 -8.41 -11.32
CA VAL A 719 -38.66 -8.71 -12.70
C VAL A 719 -37.61 -9.80 -12.76
N GLY A 720 -38.00 -10.99 -13.23
CA GLY A 720 -37.12 -12.04 -13.73
C GLY A 720 -37.68 -13.43 -13.47
N SER A 721 -36.84 -14.41 -13.17
CA SER A 721 -37.27 -15.78 -12.91
C SER A 721 -36.99 -16.14 -11.47
N ASP A 722 -37.96 -15.86 -10.61
CA ASP A 722 -37.74 -15.84 -9.17
C ASP A 722 -38.14 -17.16 -8.50
N LYS A 723 -37.58 -17.40 -7.31
CA LYS A 723 -37.99 -18.49 -6.42
C LYS A 723 -38.49 -17.87 -5.12
N ILE A 724 -39.77 -18.04 -4.84
CA ILE A 724 -40.41 -17.44 -3.68
C ILE A 724 -40.96 -18.52 -2.78
N TYR A 725 -40.59 -18.46 -1.51
CA TYR A 725 -41.05 -19.34 -0.44
C TYR A 725 -41.80 -18.49 0.59
N GLY A 726 -43.06 -18.82 0.87
CA GLY A 726 -43.87 -18.15 1.91
C GLY A 726 -43.42 -18.61 3.29
N GLY A 727 -43.62 -19.90 3.56
CA GLY A 727 -43.06 -20.55 4.75
C GLY A 727 -44.16 -21.05 5.69
N LEU A 728 -44.14 -20.59 6.95
CA LEU A 728 -45.15 -20.89 7.95
C LEU A 728 -46.06 -19.68 8.16
N GLY A 729 -47.31 -19.78 7.73
CA GLY A 729 -48.36 -18.85 8.12
C GLY A 729 -49.35 -18.70 6.99
N ARG A 730 -49.87 -17.48 6.81
CA ARG A 730 -50.78 -17.17 5.71
C ARG A 730 -50.15 -16.06 4.87
N ASP A 731 -49.61 -16.45 3.74
CA ASP A 731 -48.74 -15.60 2.94
C ASP A 731 -49.40 -15.10 1.66
N LEU A 732 -48.97 -13.94 1.18
CA LEU A 732 -49.29 -13.42 -0.15
C LEU A 732 -48.02 -13.40 -0.99
N LEU A 733 -47.93 -14.29 -1.98
CA LEU A 733 -46.79 -14.41 -2.88
C LEU A 733 -47.18 -13.91 -4.28
N ILE A 734 -46.42 -12.97 -4.83
CA ILE A 734 -46.64 -12.42 -6.17
C ILE A 734 -45.33 -12.60 -6.96
N GLY A 735 -45.37 -13.36 -8.06
CA GLY A 735 -44.18 -13.62 -8.89
C GLY A 735 -43.66 -12.36 -9.60
N GLY A 736 -44.54 -11.65 -10.30
CA GLY A 736 -44.17 -10.44 -11.07
C GLY A 736 -43.93 -10.71 -12.56
N LEU A 737 -42.90 -10.13 -13.15
CA LEU A 737 -42.54 -10.30 -14.56
C LEU A 737 -41.56 -11.45 -14.77
N GLY A 738 -42.02 -12.55 -15.36
CA GLY A 738 -41.16 -13.62 -15.88
C GLY A 738 -41.63 -15.01 -15.50
N ILE A 739 -40.70 -15.95 -15.28
CA ILE A 739 -41.04 -17.36 -14.99
C ILE A 739 -40.66 -17.68 -13.55
N ASP A 740 -41.65 -17.59 -12.67
CA ASP A 740 -41.44 -17.71 -11.22
C ASP A 740 -41.83 -19.08 -10.69
N ALA A 741 -41.15 -19.49 -9.64
CA ALA A 741 -41.48 -20.66 -8.84
C ALA A 741 -41.94 -20.20 -7.45
N LEU A 742 -43.24 -20.35 -7.16
CA LEU A 742 -43.85 -19.98 -5.89
C LEU A 742 -44.18 -21.23 -5.07
N ASP A 743 -43.77 -21.25 -3.80
CA ASP A 743 -44.10 -22.29 -2.82
C ASP A 743 -44.61 -21.62 -1.54
N GLY A 744 -45.91 -21.75 -1.23
CA GLY A 744 -46.49 -21.16 -0.01
C GLY A 744 -45.96 -21.78 1.28
N GLY A 745 -45.30 -22.95 1.22
CA GLY A 745 -44.82 -23.65 2.40
C GLY A 745 -45.90 -24.57 3.01
N GLY A 746 -45.90 -24.76 4.33
CA GLY A 746 -46.84 -25.71 4.96
C GLY A 746 -46.98 -25.65 6.47
N GLY A 747 -48.21 -25.72 6.96
CA GLY A 747 -48.60 -25.62 8.37
C GLY A 747 -50.11 -25.84 8.56
N ALA A 748 -50.60 -25.85 9.80
CA ALA A 748 -52.03 -26.01 10.09
C ALA A 748 -52.71 -24.63 10.19
N GLY A 749 -53.34 -24.18 9.09
CA GLY A 749 -54.03 -22.88 9.01
C GLY A 749 -53.79 -22.09 7.71
N ASN A 750 -52.96 -22.63 6.81
CA ASN A 750 -52.43 -21.97 5.63
C ASN A 750 -53.48 -21.79 4.53
N GLU A 751 -53.84 -20.54 4.27
CA GLU A 751 -54.63 -20.10 3.12
C GLU A 751 -53.79 -19.11 2.32
N ASP A 752 -52.65 -19.58 1.81
CA ASP A 752 -51.73 -18.73 1.06
C ASP A 752 -52.36 -18.30 -0.26
N ILE A 753 -52.06 -17.08 -0.69
CA ILE A 753 -52.43 -16.55 -2.00
C ILE A 753 -51.19 -16.47 -2.85
N LEU A 754 -51.16 -17.27 -3.92
CA LEU A 754 -50.06 -17.31 -4.86
C LEU A 754 -50.52 -16.73 -6.19
N ILE A 755 -49.98 -15.58 -6.57
CA ILE A 755 -50.22 -14.90 -7.84
C ILE A 755 -48.99 -15.13 -8.73
N GLY A 756 -49.13 -16.00 -9.71
CA GLY A 756 -48.04 -16.25 -10.67
C GLY A 756 -47.73 -15.04 -11.55
N GLY A 757 -46.47 -14.92 -11.98
CA GLY A 757 -46.04 -13.87 -12.88
C GLY A 757 -46.50 -14.04 -14.34
N THR A 758 -46.52 -12.93 -15.08
CA THR A 758 -46.76 -12.90 -16.54
C THR A 758 -45.73 -11.98 -17.20
N THR A 759 -45.63 -11.95 -18.52
CA THR A 759 -44.72 -11.01 -19.21
C THR A 759 -45.16 -9.54 -19.15
N ALA A 760 -46.20 -9.16 -18.37
CA ALA A 760 -46.81 -7.83 -18.43
C ALA A 760 -47.42 -7.27 -17.11
N PHE A 761 -47.14 -7.85 -15.94
CA PHE A 761 -47.66 -7.35 -14.66
C PHE A 761 -46.54 -6.86 -13.74
N ASP A 762 -46.52 -5.55 -13.47
CA ASP A 762 -45.64 -4.88 -12.51
C ASP A 762 -46.53 -4.02 -11.59
N LEU A 763 -46.44 -4.24 -10.27
CA LEU A 763 -47.22 -3.50 -9.26
C LEU A 763 -46.39 -2.33 -8.79
N ASP A 764 -46.92 -1.11 -8.89
CA ASP A 764 -46.26 0.05 -8.29
C ASP A 764 -46.38 0.03 -6.75
N GLU A 765 -45.50 0.79 -6.10
CA GLU A 765 -45.39 0.89 -4.64
C GLU A 765 -46.73 1.29 -3.98
N ALA A 766 -47.53 2.12 -4.64
CA ALA A 766 -48.81 2.58 -4.11
C ALA A 766 -49.86 1.47 -4.14
N ALA A 767 -49.92 0.69 -5.22
CA ALA A 767 -50.80 -0.47 -5.33
C ALA A 767 -50.43 -1.57 -4.32
N LEU A 768 -49.13 -1.77 -4.09
CA LEU A 768 -48.66 -2.72 -3.08
C LEU A 768 -49.04 -2.27 -1.66
N LEU A 769 -48.86 -0.98 -1.34
CA LEU A 769 -49.22 -0.42 -0.03
C LEU A 769 -50.72 -0.52 0.26
N ASP A 770 -51.57 -0.33 -0.75
CA ASP A 770 -53.02 -0.52 -0.64
C ASP A 770 -53.38 -2.00 -0.39
N ILE A 771 -52.74 -2.94 -1.09
CA ILE A 771 -52.90 -4.39 -0.85
C ILE A 771 -52.46 -4.76 0.58
N MET A 772 -51.35 -4.21 1.05
CA MET A 772 -50.80 -4.44 2.40
C MET A 772 -51.73 -3.93 3.51
N ALA A 773 -52.29 -2.73 3.33
CA ALA A 773 -53.22 -2.13 4.30
C ALA A 773 -54.54 -2.91 4.40
N GLU A 774 -54.99 -3.52 3.29
CA GLU A 774 -56.18 -4.35 3.26
C GLU A 774 -55.92 -5.76 3.85
N TRP A 775 -54.78 -6.38 3.53
CA TRP A 775 -54.39 -7.73 4.02
C TRP A 775 -54.30 -7.80 5.54
N THR A 776 -53.64 -6.81 6.16
CA THR A 776 -53.48 -6.71 7.62
C THR A 776 -54.79 -6.43 8.37
N SER A 777 -55.87 -6.07 7.67
CA SER A 777 -57.15 -5.65 8.28
C SER A 777 -58.25 -6.75 8.30
N ALA A 778 -58.04 -7.91 7.66
CA ALA A 778 -59.12 -8.86 7.36
C ALA A 778 -59.06 -10.20 8.15
N ASN A 779 -60.05 -10.38 9.04
CA ASN A 779 -60.43 -11.66 9.64
C ASN A 779 -60.97 -12.67 8.60
N SER A 780 -60.28 -13.80 8.46
CA SER A 780 -60.81 -15.19 8.39
C SER A 780 -61.96 -15.59 7.44
N ASN A 781 -62.18 -14.96 6.28
CA ASN A 781 -63.02 -15.57 5.23
C ASN A 781 -62.62 -15.11 3.81
N ILE A 782 -61.71 -15.84 3.17
CA ILE A 782 -61.51 -15.75 1.72
C ILE A 782 -62.28 -16.90 1.08
N ASP A 783 -63.35 -16.57 0.34
CA ASP A 783 -64.16 -17.57 -0.36
C ASP A 783 -63.41 -18.12 -1.58
N ARG A 784 -63.39 -19.44 -1.70
CA ARG A 784 -62.54 -20.22 -2.62
C ARG A 784 -62.90 -19.95 -4.08
N VAL A 785 -62.08 -19.23 -4.83
CA VAL A 785 -62.22 -19.12 -6.29
C VAL A 785 -61.64 -20.36 -6.97
N ASN A 786 -62.44 -21.43 -7.00
CA ASN A 786 -62.20 -22.56 -7.88
C ASN A 786 -62.53 -22.16 -9.32
N ASN A 787 -61.53 -21.77 -10.12
CA ASN A 787 -61.45 -22.07 -11.55
C ASN A 787 -60.20 -21.41 -12.16
N LEU A 788 -59.24 -22.20 -12.63
CA LEU A 788 -58.78 -22.25 -14.03
C LEU A 788 -57.64 -23.26 -14.17
N LYS A 789 -57.86 -24.28 -15.01
CA LYS A 789 -56.81 -25.16 -15.53
C LYS A 789 -56.26 -24.53 -16.82
N ASP A 790 -54.93 -24.49 -16.90
CA ASP A 790 -54.05 -24.70 -18.07
C ASP A 790 -52.91 -23.68 -18.10
N GLY A 791 -51.66 -24.17 -18.10
CA GLY A 791 -50.73 -23.62 -19.09
C GLY A 791 -49.40 -22.97 -18.68
N SER A 792 -48.76 -23.32 -17.56
CA SER A 792 -47.28 -23.47 -17.40
C SER A 792 -46.82 -23.31 -15.95
N GLY A 793 -46.10 -24.29 -15.41
CA GLY A 793 -45.14 -24.06 -14.33
C GLY A 793 -45.47 -24.56 -12.93
N VAL A 794 -46.62 -24.23 -12.34
CA VAL A 794 -46.82 -24.43 -10.89
C VAL A 794 -47.80 -25.56 -10.59
N ALA A 795 -47.30 -26.59 -9.88
CA ALA A 795 -48.12 -27.65 -9.29
C ALA A 795 -48.24 -27.39 -7.78
N PRO A 796 -49.46 -27.21 -7.22
CA PRO A 796 -49.63 -27.01 -5.78
C PRO A 796 -49.17 -28.26 -5.02
N LYS A 797 -48.38 -28.07 -3.97
CA LYS A 797 -47.94 -29.18 -3.09
C LYS A 797 -48.95 -29.48 -1.97
N ASN A 798 -49.78 -28.52 -1.54
CA ASN A 798 -50.70 -28.65 -0.41
C ASN A 798 -52.17 -28.30 -0.75
N ASN A 799 -53.13 -28.92 -0.04
CA ASN A 799 -54.57 -28.89 -0.34
C ASN A 799 -55.32 -27.64 0.23
N GLY A 800 -54.61 -26.57 0.61
CA GLY A 800 -55.16 -25.37 1.26
C GLY A 800 -55.07 -24.08 0.42
N ASP A 801 -54.11 -24.01 -0.50
CA ASP A 801 -53.63 -22.75 -1.08
C ASP A 801 -54.50 -22.30 -2.26
N THR A 802 -54.64 -20.97 -2.43
CA THR A 802 -55.36 -20.36 -3.57
C THR A 802 -54.37 -19.84 -4.60
N TYR A 803 -54.33 -20.47 -5.78
CA TYR A 803 -53.46 -20.07 -6.89
C TYR A 803 -54.22 -19.24 -7.93
N LEU A 804 -53.77 -18.01 -8.19
CA LEU A 804 -54.30 -17.13 -9.22
C LEU A 804 -53.29 -17.02 -10.38
N ASN A 805 -53.67 -17.52 -11.56
CA ASN A 805 -52.86 -17.39 -12.77
C ASN A 805 -53.46 -16.31 -13.69
N LEU A 806 -52.75 -15.20 -13.89
CA LEU A 806 -53.21 -14.08 -14.73
C LEU A 806 -52.97 -14.29 -16.24
N THR A 807 -52.40 -15.41 -16.69
CA THR A 807 -51.98 -15.61 -18.10
C THR A 807 -53.09 -15.75 -19.15
N THR A 808 -54.39 -15.78 -18.79
CA THR A 808 -55.47 -16.01 -19.77
C THR A 808 -56.50 -14.88 -19.91
N VAL A 809 -56.28 -13.73 -19.28
CA VAL A 809 -57.15 -12.57 -19.51
C VAL A 809 -56.29 -11.31 -19.61
N PHE A 810 -56.53 -10.49 -20.64
CA PHE A 810 -56.04 -9.11 -20.81
C PHE A 810 -54.70 -8.92 -21.55
N ASN A 811 -54.78 -8.89 -22.88
CA ASN A 811 -53.70 -8.50 -23.80
C ASN A 811 -53.60 -6.98 -24.03
N ASP A 812 -54.29 -6.15 -23.25
CA ASP A 812 -54.25 -4.69 -23.37
C ASP A 812 -54.44 -4.09 -21.97
N ASN A 813 -53.63 -3.09 -21.62
CA ASN A 813 -53.53 -2.33 -20.36
C ASN A 813 -54.88 -1.90 -19.72
N ALA A 814 -55.71 -2.84 -19.23
CA ALA A 814 -57.10 -2.60 -18.90
C ALA A 814 -57.41 -2.56 -17.39
N ILE A 815 -56.45 -2.90 -16.52
CA ILE A 815 -56.63 -2.86 -15.07
C ILE A 815 -56.01 -1.55 -14.55
N ASP A 816 -56.85 -0.70 -13.98
CA ASP A 816 -56.47 0.62 -13.46
C ASP A 816 -56.24 0.57 -11.94
N SER A 817 -56.78 -0.45 -11.24
CA SER A 817 -56.57 -0.71 -9.80
C SER A 817 -57.25 -2.02 -9.37
N LEU A 818 -56.68 -2.68 -8.36
CA LEU A 818 -57.26 -3.80 -7.62
C LEU A 818 -57.97 -3.22 -6.38
N PHE A 819 -59.23 -3.57 -6.12
CA PHE A 819 -59.90 -3.20 -4.87
C PHE A 819 -60.54 -4.43 -4.22
N TYR A 820 -60.41 -4.52 -2.90
CA TYR A 820 -61.19 -5.47 -2.11
C TYR A 820 -62.44 -4.83 -1.52
N SER A 821 -63.54 -5.59 -1.52
CA SER A 821 -64.72 -5.35 -0.69
C SER A 821 -64.96 -6.63 0.12
N PRO A 822 -65.39 -6.56 1.39
CA PRO A 822 -65.60 -7.75 2.21
C PRO A 822 -66.46 -8.79 1.49
N GLY A 823 -65.82 -9.85 1.00
CA GLY A 823 -66.44 -10.97 0.30
C GLY A 823 -66.14 -11.16 -1.18
N ASP A 824 -65.51 -10.22 -1.91
CA ASP A 824 -65.18 -10.40 -3.34
C ASP A 824 -63.93 -9.60 -3.77
N LEU A 825 -63.02 -10.24 -4.52
CA LEU A 825 -61.94 -9.56 -5.26
C LEU A 825 -62.53 -8.93 -6.53
N MET A 826 -62.55 -7.59 -6.63
CA MET A 826 -63.12 -6.90 -7.80
C MET A 826 -62.06 -6.12 -8.58
N PHE A 827 -61.89 -6.47 -9.86
CA PHE A 827 -61.06 -5.71 -10.80
C PHE A 827 -61.81 -4.45 -11.28
N LYS A 828 -61.19 -3.27 -11.15
CA LYS A 828 -61.75 -2.03 -11.74
C LYS A 828 -61.10 -1.78 -13.10
N PHE A 829 -61.89 -1.99 -14.15
CA PHE A 829 -61.47 -1.74 -15.52
C PHE A 829 -61.52 -0.26 -15.86
N ASN A 830 -60.56 0.21 -16.67
CA ASN A 830 -60.58 1.58 -17.19
C ASN A 830 -61.91 1.86 -17.95
N PRO A 831 -62.75 2.81 -17.50
CA PRO A 831 -64.05 3.06 -18.10
C PRO A 831 -63.97 3.58 -19.54
N ASP A 832 -62.83 4.12 -19.98
CA ASP A 832 -62.65 4.60 -21.35
C ASP A 832 -62.43 3.47 -22.38
N LEU A 833 -62.14 2.24 -21.92
CA LEU A 833 -61.98 1.06 -22.79
C LEU A 833 -63.29 0.30 -23.04
N GLN A 834 -64.35 0.51 -22.23
CA GLN A 834 -65.67 -0.12 -22.43
C GLN A 834 -66.40 0.33 -23.71
N LYS A 835 -65.84 1.25 -24.51
CA LYS A 835 -66.44 1.74 -25.77
C LYS A 835 -65.87 1.14 -27.05
N LYS A 836 -64.94 0.19 -27.00
CA LYS A 836 -64.48 -0.53 -28.19
C LYS A 836 -64.69 -2.03 -28.04
N GLY A 837 -65.96 -2.40 -28.25
CA GLY A 837 -66.49 -3.68 -28.76
C GLY A 837 -65.71 -4.95 -28.46
#